data_AF-A0A1B8R547-F1
#
_entry.id   AF-A0A1B8R547-F1
#
_cell.length_a   1.000
_cell.length_b   1.000
_cell.length_c   1.000
_cell.angle_alpha   90.00
_cell.angle_beta   90.00
_cell.angle_gamma   90.00
#
_symmetry.space_group_name_H-M   'P 1'
#
loop_
_entity.id
_entity.type
_entity.pdbx_description
1 polymer ?
#
loop_
_entity_poly.entity_id
_entity_poly.type
_entity_poly.pdbx_seq_one_letter_code
_entity_poly.pdbx_strand_id
1 'polypeptide(L)'
;MGRSTIEILGGGPAGLYTGILLRRLLPHVRVRISEQNPQGATFGFGVVFSDQALDFLKGHDPETHSLVTPHMERWQNMTLNLPKGSVVLDGVGFSAIGRLELIEILRKRAEALGVEFRFSHIVESLDELKADLIVGADGVNSLVRRSLGSKFAPHLEVLGNHFAWFGTTRPFDTLTQSFVETEHGPLNAHCYRFSPDRSTFIVECDDDTFKAWNFSALGEEGSARLCGEIFRDILQGAPLIANKSMWRQFPRLWCDKWVAGRHVLLGDAAHTAHFSIGSGTRLAMEDAIALVSALAAHEDVDAALAAYQAERSPIARKIVNAANTSANWYDGFASKMRMEPLDFAFDYMTRSGRVDRDRLRKITPQFMARYDASKASEGQKISDPVGDNVPGAVEIGFDKTAHPNCSSILWDNLARNPDKLAVIGPIGSLTYAELVAEASRWGNAFIAAGLQRGERIPFFLDDTPACPAAFFGAVRAGFVPVLLNIQTTPDTLNFYLKDTGARIALCEAALADKFGAEVLDGTAVAQVVTVNGVADGTQRIAAVNFLNGQPDELPCADTGPDDMAFWMYSSGSTGRPKGIVHLHHDMAYTQASFGKYVLKLSKEDICFSAPKIYFAYGFGNSFTFPFSIGATTLLVAGQPLPEAVLDTVETFKPTVIFGLPTLYTALVRASSAKTRDLSSLRQSMSAAEILSEDVYNAWKHLTGHRPTEGLGSTELLHIYLSNQLDDHRIGAAGARVPGYEIRLVTPDGEPVEPGEEGAMLIRGHSSAPCYWNRADKTSETMRGDWMATGDRFVERDGYYYFLGRTDDLIKVSGQWVWPMEVERCLNEHPDVHECAILAHELEDRRMTLRAVVKLRDGAVHGDVQTRILRDYVKSTLMPHKYPRIIQYVAELPKTGTGKIDRQSLLKLPVPVD
;
A
#
# COMPACT_ATOMS: atom_id res chain seq x y z
N MET A 1 -39.49 24.33 25.87
CA MET A 1 -39.10 23.52 27.05
C MET A 1 -39.07 24.39 28.31
N GLY A 2 -40.03 24.23 29.21
CA GLY A 2 -40.01 24.89 30.51
C GLY A 2 -39.05 24.16 31.46
N ARG A 3 -38.10 24.88 32.07
CA ARG A 3 -37.16 24.44 33.14
C ARG A 3 -36.63 23.00 33.01
N SER A 4 -36.01 22.63 31.89
CA SER A 4 -35.29 21.36 31.78
C SER A 4 -34.06 21.36 32.69
N THR A 5 -33.76 20.19 33.27
CA THR A 5 -32.68 19.93 34.21
C THR A 5 -31.68 18.94 33.61
N ILE A 6 -30.40 19.26 33.66
CA ILE A 6 -29.32 18.38 33.17
C ILE A 6 -28.32 18.14 34.30
N GLU A 7 -28.07 16.87 34.60
CA GLU A 7 -27.04 16.42 35.54
C GLU A 7 -25.84 15.88 34.76
N ILE A 8 -24.65 16.39 35.08
CA ILE A 8 -23.38 15.95 34.48
C ILE A 8 -22.55 15.29 35.57
N LEU A 9 -22.18 14.04 35.36
CA LEU A 9 -21.26 13.32 36.25
C LEU A 9 -19.83 13.52 35.74
N GLY A 10 -18.98 14.12 36.56
CA GLY A 10 -17.57 14.38 36.26
C GLY A 10 -17.25 15.87 36.04
N GLY A 11 -16.37 16.40 36.88
CA GLY A 11 -15.85 17.78 36.87
C GLY A 11 -14.53 17.94 36.11
N GLY A 12 -14.22 17.04 35.17
CA GLY A 12 -13.08 17.18 34.26
C GLY A 12 -13.34 18.17 33.12
N PRO A 13 -12.36 18.38 32.21
CA PRO A 13 -12.50 19.30 31.07
C PRO A 13 -13.77 19.06 30.24
N ALA A 14 -14.15 17.80 30.05
CA ALA A 14 -15.32 17.42 29.27
C ALA A 14 -16.62 17.92 29.93
N GLY A 15 -16.87 17.54 31.19
CA GLY A 15 -18.09 17.92 31.90
C GLY A 15 -18.18 19.42 32.18
N LEU A 16 -17.08 20.06 32.57
CA LEU A 16 -17.04 21.51 32.79
C LEU A 16 -17.35 22.28 31.50
N TYR A 17 -16.76 21.87 30.38
CA TYR A 17 -16.99 22.53 29.11
C TYR A 17 -18.39 22.29 28.56
N THR A 18 -18.95 21.08 28.73
CA THR A 18 -20.37 20.81 28.47
C THR A 18 -21.26 21.76 29.27
N GLY A 19 -20.99 21.96 30.57
CA GLY A 19 -21.75 22.88 31.41
C GLY A 19 -21.70 24.34 30.93
N ILE A 20 -20.51 24.82 30.54
CA ILE A 20 -20.33 26.14 29.92
C ILE A 20 -21.19 26.28 28.67
N LEU A 21 -21.08 25.34 27.74
CA LEU A 21 -21.79 25.39 26.46
C LEU A 21 -23.31 25.33 26.66
N LEU A 22 -23.80 24.47 27.56
CA LEU A 22 -25.23 24.37 27.89
C LEU A 22 -25.75 25.70 28.42
N ARG A 23 -25.05 26.35 29.35
CA ARG A 23 -25.50 27.65 29.89
C ARG A 23 -25.42 28.79 28.88
N ARG A 24 -24.48 28.72 27.92
CA ARG A 24 -24.33 29.71 26.84
C ARG A 24 -25.41 29.57 25.76
N LEU A 25 -25.66 28.36 25.28
CA LEU A 25 -26.56 28.11 24.15
C LEU A 25 -28.00 27.82 24.58
N LEU A 26 -28.20 27.32 25.81
CA LEU A 26 -29.50 26.97 26.37
C LEU A 26 -29.67 27.59 27.78
N PRO A 27 -29.73 28.94 27.90
CA PRO A 27 -29.72 29.64 29.19
C PRO A 27 -30.94 29.36 30.10
N HIS A 28 -31.99 28.73 29.56
CA HIS A 28 -33.18 28.31 30.30
C HIS A 28 -33.02 26.96 31.02
N VAL A 29 -31.97 26.19 30.70
CA VAL A 29 -31.70 24.87 31.28
C VAL A 29 -30.91 25.00 32.58
N ARG A 30 -31.36 24.33 33.63
CA ARG A 30 -30.62 24.23 34.89
C ARG A 30 -29.58 23.12 34.78
N VAL A 31 -28.32 23.45 35.00
CA VAL A 31 -27.19 22.51 34.87
C VAL A 31 -26.54 22.31 36.23
N ARG A 32 -26.32 21.05 36.60
CA ARG A 32 -25.53 20.67 37.77
C ARG A 32 -24.41 19.72 37.37
N ILE A 33 -23.23 19.94 37.93
CA ILE A 33 -22.07 19.06 37.79
C ILE A 33 -21.79 18.43 39.15
N SER A 34 -21.76 17.09 39.19
CA SER A 34 -21.39 16.32 40.38
C SER A 34 -19.99 15.71 40.18
N GLU A 35 -19.08 16.01 41.11
CA GLU A 35 -17.70 15.55 41.13
C GLU A 35 -17.40 14.83 42.45
N GLN A 36 -16.92 13.60 42.35
CA GLN A 36 -16.61 12.76 43.49
C GLN A 36 -15.41 13.28 44.29
N ASN A 37 -14.47 13.97 43.62
CA ASN A 37 -13.29 14.50 44.28
C ASN A 37 -13.55 15.85 44.96
N PRO A 38 -12.73 16.23 45.96
CA PRO A 38 -12.75 17.57 46.53
C PRO A 38 -12.44 18.65 45.48
N GLN A 39 -12.91 19.87 45.72
CA GLN A 39 -12.53 21.02 44.90
C GLN A 39 -11.00 21.20 44.91
N GLY A 40 -10.42 21.45 43.74
CA GLY A 40 -8.98 21.60 43.57
C GLY A 40 -8.19 20.28 43.49
N ALA A 41 -8.84 19.13 43.65
CA ALA A 41 -8.19 17.84 43.44
C ALA A 41 -8.06 17.53 41.94
N THR A 42 -6.87 17.13 41.50
CA THR A 42 -6.62 16.66 40.14
C THR A 42 -5.59 15.54 40.12
N PHE A 43 -5.62 14.71 39.08
CA PHE A 43 -4.63 13.66 38.84
C PHE A 43 -3.82 13.98 37.60
N GLY A 44 -2.50 13.78 37.69
CA GLY A 44 -1.56 14.12 36.63
C GLY A 44 -1.18 15.60 36.62
N PHE A 45 -0.51 16.00 35.54
CA PHE A 45 0.24 17.25 35.45
C PHE A 45 -0.26 18.11 34.28
N GLY A 46 0.44 18.18 33.15
CA GLY A 46 0.05 19.01 32.00
C GLY A 46 -0.82 18.28 30.96
N VAL A 47 -1.68 19.02 30.27
CA VAL A 47 -2.42 18.57 29.08
C VAL A 47 -1.82 19.22 27.84
N VAL A 48 -1.62 18.45 26.78
CA VAL A 48 -1.09 18.92 25.51
C VAL A 48 -2.17 18.93 24.42
N PHE A 49 -2.07 19.90 23.52
CA PHE A 49 -2.86 20.11 22.31
C PHE A 49 -1.88 20.30 21.15
N SER A 50 -2.19 19.85 19.93
CA SER A 50 -1.40 20.29 18.76
C SER A 50 -1.50 21.82 18.61
N ASP A 51 -0.53 22.49 17.99
CA ASP A 51 -0.49 23.97 17.94
C ASP A 51 -1.76 24.60 17.30
N GLN A 52 -2.40 23.88 16.37
CA GLN A 52 -3.69 24.25 15.75
C GLN A 52 -4.93 23.72 16.51
N ALA A 53 -4.75 22.91 17.56
CA ALA A 53 -5.86 22.21 18.20
C ALA A 53 -6.71 23.10 19.09
N LEU A 54 -6.41 24.38 19.34
CA LEU A 54 -7.37 25.25 20.02
C LEU A 54 -8.22 26.11 19.09
N ASP A 55 -8.02 26.01 17.77
CA ASP A 55 -8.85 26.74 16.81
C ASP A 55 -10.32 26.32 16.89
N PHE A 56 -10.61 25.07 17.28
CA PHE A 56 -11.99 24.65 17.53
C PHE A 56 -12.61 25.45 18.69
N LEU A 57 -11.86 25.73 19.77
CA LEU A 57 -12.34 26.59 20.85
C LEU A 57 -12.56 28.01 20.36
N LYS A 58 -11.66 28.54 19.54
CA LYS A 58 -11.83 29.89 18.99
C LYS A 58 -13.11 30.02 18.16
N GLY A 59 -13.45 28.99 17.38
CA GLY A 59 -14.67 28.97 16.55
C GLY A 59 -15.97 28.86 17.36
N HIS A 60 -15.99 28.08 18.45
CA HIS A 60 -17.21 27.76 19.21
C HIS A 60 -17.34 28.56 20.53
N ASP A 61 -16.22 28.93 21.15
CA ASP A 61 -16.14 29.69 22.40
C ASP A 61 -14.89 30.59 22.47
N PRO A 62 -14.89 31.73 21.73
CA PRO A 62 -13.77 32.65 21.67
C PRO A 62 -13.30 33.17 23.05
N GLU A 63 -14.21 33.21 24.01
CA GLU A 63 -13.95 33.76 25.33
C GLU A 63 -13.33 32.69 26.26
N THR A 64 -13.76 31.42 26.22
CA THR A 64 -12.97 30.32 26.83
C THR A 64 -11.57 30.28 26.24
N HIS A 65 -11.46 30.37 24.91
CA HIS A 65 -10.18 30.39 24.22
C HIS A 65 -9.27 31.53 24.74
N SER A 66 -9.83 32.73 24.92
CA SER A 66 -9.09 33.91 25.43
C SER A 66 -8.69 33.79 26.90
N LEU A 67 -9.45 33.05 27.72
CA LEU A 67 -9.10 32.77 29.11
C LEU A 67 -8.01 31.71 29.24
N VAL A 68 -8.02 30.69 28.37
CA VAL A 68 -7.05 29.57 28.43
C VAL A 68 -5.71 29.96 27.82
N THR A 69 -5.72 30.67 26.70
CA THR A 69 -4.51 30.96 25.89
C THR A 69 -3.34 31.59 26.67
N PRO A 70 -3.54 32.59 27.55
CA PRO A 70 -2.45 33.22 28.30
C PRO A 70 -1.70 32.29 29.25
N HIS A 71 -2.31 31.16 29.62
CA HIS A 71 -1.77 30.18 30.57
C HIS A 71 -1.09 29.00 29.87
N MET A 72 -0.94 29.06 28.55
CA MET A 72 -0.37 27.98 27.76
C MET A 72 1.10 28.20 27.43
N GLU A 73 1.87 27.14 27.56
CA GLU A 73 3.19 27.02 26.97
C GLU A 73 3.06 26.58 25.52
N ARG A 74 3.95 27.07 24.64
CA ARG A 74 3.95 26.74 23.21
C ARG A 74 5.36 26.48 22.70
N TRP A 75 5.46 25.57 21.74
CA TRP A 75 6.70 25.27 21.03
C TRP A 75 6.39 24.80 19.61
N GLN A 76 7.36 24.92 18.71
CA GLN A 76 7.20 24.60 17.29
C GLN A 76 7.93 23.33 16.83
N ASN A 77 8.77 22.76 17.69
CA ASN A 77 9.58 21.60 17.35
C ASN A 77 9.32 20.44 18.32
N MET A 78 9.69 19.24 17.91
CA MET A 78 9.70 18.05 18.74
C MET A 78 11.11 17.46 18.78
N THR A 79 11.51 16.87 19.89
CA THR A 79 12.81 16.21 20.04
C THR A 79 12.61 14.72 20.31
N LEU A 80 13.36 13.88 19.61
CA LEU A 80 13.48 12.45 19.86
C LEU A 80 14.90 12.16 20.34
N ASN A 81 15.07 11.67 21.56
CA ASN A 81 16.33 11.18 22.08
C ASN A 81 16.36 9.66 22.00
N LEU A 82 17.39 9.11 21.38
CA LEU A 82 17.64 7.69 21.20
C LEU A 82 19.02 7.34 21.77
N PRO A 83 19.31 6.05 22.05
CA PRO A 83 20.63 5.63 22.50
C PRO A 83 21.76 6.04 21.53
N LYS A 84 21.47 6.08 20.22
CA LYS A 84 22.42 6.45 19.15
C LYS A 84 22.49 7.95 18.85
N GLY A 85 21.66 8.80 19.46
CA GLY A 85 21.66 10.24 19.21
C GLY A 85 20.30 10.90 19.32
N SER A 86 20.22 12.18 18.99
CA SER A 86 18.99 12.98 19.09
C SER A 86 18.58 13.55 17.73
N VAL A 87 17.28 13.53 17.44
CA VAL A 87 16.69 14.10 16.23
C VAL A 87 15.67 15.16 16.61
N VAL A 88 15.89 16.37 16.10
CA VAL A 88 14.92 17.47 16.19
C VAL A 88 14.03 17.45 14.97
N LEU A 89 12.72 17.40 15.17
CA LEU A 89 11.67 17.49 14.16
C LEU A 89 11.15 18.92 14.13
N ASP A 90 11.47 19.66 13.06
CA ASP A 90 11.02 21.04 12.87
C ASP A 90 9.53 21.10 12.51
N GLY A 91 8.83 22.16 12.93
CA GLY A 91 7.43 22.40 12.54
C GLY A 91 6.38 21.49 13.19
N VAL A 92 6.79 20.58 14.08
CA VAL A 92 5.89 19.77 14.92
C VAL A 92 5.58 20.52 16.22
N GLY A 93 4.66 21.49 16.12
CA GLY A 93 4.29 22.34 17.24
C GLY A 93 3.17 21.78 18.13
N PHE A 94 3.28 22.07 19.43
CA PHE A 94 2.23 21.80 20.41
C PHE A 94 2.08 22.96 21.39
N SER A 95 0.91 23.03 22.00
CA SER A 95 0.59 23.92 23.12
C SER A 95 0.21 23.07 24.33
N ALA A 96 0.62 23.44 25.54
CA ALA A 96 0.24 22.74 26.76
C ALA A 96 -0.13 23.68 27.90
N ILE A 97 -0.94 23.18 28.83
CA ILE A 97 -1.39 23.89 30.03
C ILE A 97 -1.45 22.92 31.21
N GLY A 98 -1.19 23.40 32.42
CA GLY A 98 -1.43 22.62 33.63
C GLY A 98 -2.88 22.13 33.70
N ARG A 99 -3.10 20.84 33.97
CA ARG A 99 -4.44 20.25 34.06
C ARG A 99 -5.28 20.92 35.14
N LEU A 100 -4.68 21.20 36.30
CA LEU A 100 -5.36 21.93 37.38
C LEU A 100 -5.78 23.32 36.93
N GLU A 101 -4.87 24.04 36.27
CA GLU A 101 -5.12 25.39 35.76
C GLU A 101 -6.28 25.41 34.75
N LEU A 102 -6.28 24.48 33.79
CA LEU A 102 -7.37 24.34 32.82
C LEU A 102 -8.72 24.06 33.51
N ILE A 103 -8.74 23.14 34.48
CA ILE A 103 -9.94 22.80 35.25
C ILE A 103 -10.44 24.02 36.02
N GLU A 104 -9.56 24.78 36.67
CA GLU A 104 -9.96 25.98 37.43
C GLU A 104 -10.48 27.11 36.53
N ILE A 105 -9.88 27.32 35.36
CA ILE A 105 -10.38 28.29 34.37
C ILE A 105 -11.80 27.89 33.92
N LEU A 106 -12.00 26.63 33.52
CA LEU A 106 -13.31 26.14 33.09
C LEU A 106 -14.34 26.15 34.22
N ARG A 107 -13.93 25.80 35.45
CA ARG A 107 -14.80 25.81 36.63
C ARG A 107 -15.28 27.23 36.96
N LYS A 108 -14.36 28.20 37.06
CA LYS A 108 -14.71 29.62 37.32
C LYS A 108 -15.65 30.15 36.24
N ARG A 109 -15.42 29.80 34.98
CA ARG A 109 -16.30 30.19 33.87
C ARG A 109 -17.68 29.54 33.96
N ALA A 110 -17.75 28.26 34.25
CA ALA A 110 -19.02 27.53 34.45
C ALA A 110 -19.82 28.12 35.62
N GLU A 111 -19.14 28.43 36.74
CA GLU A 111 -19.73 29.06 37.92
C GLU A 111 -20.30 30.46 37.59
N ALA A 112 -19.54 31.28 36.85
CA ALA A 112 -19.99 32.60 36.39
C ALA A 112 -21.23 32.53 35.47
N LEU A 113 -21.43 31.41 34.77
CA LEU A 113 -22.60 31.15 33.93
C LEU A 113 -23.78 30.50 34.69
N GLY A 114 -23.63 30.30 36.01
CA GLY A 114 -24.66 29.76 36.89
C GLY A 114 -24.79 28.24 36.86
N VAL A 115 -23.72 27.50 36.55
CA VAL A 115 -23.66 26.05 36.74
C VAL A 115 -23.58 25.73 38.24
N GLU A 116 -24.41 24.80 38.72
CA GLU A 116 -24.36 24.31 40.10
C GLU A 116 -23.31 23.21 40.27
N PHE A 117 -22.63 23.18 41.40
CA PHE A 117 -21.59 22.19 41.69
C PHE A 117 -21.89 21.37 42.95
N ARG A 118 -21.56 20.07 42.90
CA ARG A 118 -21.43 19.19 44.07
C ARG A 118 -20.07 18.52 44.05
N PHE A 119 -19.15 18.99 44.90
CA PHE A 119 -17.85 18.35 45.11
C PHE A 119 -17.91 17.37 46.28
N SER A 120 -16.94 16.45 46.34
CA SER A 120 -16.89 15.40 47.38
C SER A 120 -18.18 14.57 47.45
N HIS A 121 -18.83 14.38 46.30
CA HIS A 121 -20.11 13.69 46.23
C HIS A 121 -20.03 12.52 45.25
N ILE A 122 -19.98 11.31 45.80
CA ILE A 122 -20.05 10.07 45.03
C ILE A 122 -21.54 9.78 44.80
N VAL A 123 -21.92 9.64 43.53
CA VAL A 123 -23.24 9.13 43.13
C VAL A 123 -23.08 7.62 42.99
N GLU A 124 -23.85 6.82 43.74
CA GLU A 124 -23.73 5.36 43.74
C GLU A 124 -24.70 4.73 42.73
N SER A 125 -25.86 5.34 42.52
CA SER A 125 -26.87 4.93 41.55
C SER A 125 -27.38 6.08 40.69
N LEU A 126 -27.73 5.78 39.44
CA LEU A 126 -28.40 6.74 38.55
C LEU A 126 -29.79 7.15 39.07
N ASP A 127 -30.43 6.33 39.91
CA ASP A 127 -31.75 6.62 40.49
C ASP A 127 -31.74 7.84 41.44
N GLU A 128 -30.55 8.23 41.94
CA GLU A 128 -30.36 9.43 42.75
C GLU A 128 -30.50 10.72 41.94
N LEU A 129 -30.36 10.63 40.62
CA LEU A 129 -30.35 11.77 39.71
C LEU A 129 -31.74 12.00 39.13
N LYS A 130 -32.38 13.09 39.56
CA LYS A 130 -33.67 13.55 39.03
C LYS A 130 -33.43 14.65 38.00
N ALA A 131 -33.14 14.25 36.77
CA ALA A 131 -32.88 15.15 35.65
C ALA A 131 -33.54 14.67 34.35
N ASP A 132 -33.80 15.61 33.45
CA ASP A 132 -34.36 15.34 32.11
C ASP A 132 -33.31 14.75 31.16
N LEU A 133 -32.02 14.99 31.43
CA LEU A 133 -30.88 14.39 30.73
C LEU A 133 -29.72 14.17 31.71
N ILE A 134 -29.10 13.00 31.62
CA ILE A 134 -27.89 12.65 32.40
C ILE A 134 -26.71 12.48 31.44
N VAL A 135 -25.63 13.21 31.70
CA VAL A 135 -24.38 13.18 30.92
C VAL A 135 -23.27 12.50 31.72
N GLY A 136 -22.76 11.38 31.21
CA GLY A 136 -21.57 10.72 31.73
C GLY A 136 -20.30 11.32 31.15
N ALA A 137 -19.56 12.07 31.97
CA ALA A 137 -18.28 12.71 31.68
C ALA A 137 -17.21 12.38 32.74
N ASP A 138 -17.42 11.31 33.51
CA ASP A 138 -16.65 10.83 34.67
C ASP A 138 -15.55 9.83 34.27
N GLY A 139 -15.16 9.87 33.00
CA GLY A 139 -14.01 9.18 32.43
C GLY A 139 -14.13 7.66 32.35
N VAL A 140 -12.99 6.97 32.32
CA VAL A 140 -12.95 5.52 32.09
C VAL A 140 -13.67 4.72 33.18
N ASN A 141 -13.96 5.31 34.34
CA ASN A 141 -14.73 4.67 35.40
C ASN A 141 -16.18 5.14 35.45
N SER A 142 -16.76 5.50 34.30
CA SER A 142 -18.10 6.09 34.22
C SER A 142 -19.20 5.25 34.86
N LEU A 143 -19.93 5.84 35.81
CA LEU A 143 -21.11 5.24 36.42
C LEU A 143 -22.23 5.04 35.38
N VAL A 144 -22.45 6.04 34.52
CA VAL A 144 -23.49 6.00 33.49
C VAL A 144 -23.26 4.83 32.55
N ARG A 145 -22.02 4.68 32.06
CA ARG A 145 -21.65 3.57 31.16
C ARG A 145 -21.83 2.22 31.84
N ARG A 146 -21.35 2.05 33.08
CA ARG A 146 -21.45 0.77 33.82
C ARG A 146 -22.90 0.38 34.09
N SER A 147 -23.72 1.34 34.53
CA SER A 147 -25.12 1.08 34.90
C SER A 147 -25.99 0.68 33.71
N LEU A 148 -25.65 1.14 32.51
CA LEU A 148 -26.40 0.86 31.27
C LEU A 148 -25.53 0.13 30.23
N GLY A 149 -24.60 -0.72 30.67
CA GLY A 149 -23.58 -1.33 29.82
C GLY A 149 -24.14 -2.05 28.58
N SER A 150 -25.24 -2.81 28.73
CA SER A 150 -25.88 -3.49 27.59
C SER A 150 -26.45 -2.55 26.54
N LYS A 151 -26.79 -1.31 26.92
CA LYS A 151 -27.33 -0.28 26.00
C LYS A 151 -26.23 0.45 25.24
N PHE A 152 -25.09 0.69 25.89
CA PHE A 152 -23.95 1.38 25.29
C PHE A 152 -23.00 0.45 24.51
N ALA A 153 -23.02 -0.86 24.81
CA ALA A 153 -22.18 -1.88 24.19
C ALA A 153 -20.68 -1.49 24.18
N PRO A 154 -20.03 -1.43 25.37
CA PRO A 154 -18.63 -1.07 25.47
C PRO A 154 -17.71 -2.25 25.11
N HIS A 155 -16.68 -1.94 24.34
CA HIS A 155 -15.50 -2.78 24.10
C HIS A 155 -14.35 -2.20 24.92
N LEU A 156 -13.78 -3.00 25.81
CA LEU A 156 -12.67 -2.60 26.66
C LEU A 156 -11.53 -3.61 26.53
N GLU A 157 -10.42 -3.14 26.00
CA GLU A 157 -9.15 -3.87 25.91
C GLU A 157 -8.09 -3.10 26.71
N VAL A 158 -7.05 -3.76 27.19
CA VAL A 158 -5.95 -3.12 27.92
C VAL A 158 -4.67 -3.34 27.13
N LEU A 159 -3.90 -2.28 26.91
CA LEU A 159 -2.62 -2.34 26.18
C LEU A 159 -1.53 -3.06 26.97
N GLY A 160 -0.52 -3.58 26.26
CA GLY A 160 0.57 -4.34 26.87
C GLY A 160 1.48 -3.48 27.75
N ASN A 161 1.81 -2.27 27.29
CA ASN A 161 2.73 -1.39 28.00
C ASN A 161 2.16 -0.83 29.31
N HIS A 162 3.05 -0.71 30.30
CA HIS A 162 2.82 -0.05 31.58
C HIS A 162 3.35 1.38 31.53
N PHE A 163 2.58 2.33 32.07
CA PHE A 163 3.00 3.71 32.19
C PHE A 163 2.75 4.31 33.58
N ALA A 164 3.58 5.28 33.97
CA ALA A 164 3.42 6.09 35.16
C ALA A 164 3.60 7.58 34.83
N TRP A 165 2.71 8.42 35.37
CA TRP A 165 2.68 9.85 35.06
C TRP A 165 3.24 10.69 36.21
N PHE A 166 4.44 11.26 36.03
CA PHE A 166 5.12 12.14 36.97
C PHE A 166 5.15 13.60 36.46
N GLY A 167 5.56 14.50 37.34
CA GLY A 167 5.97 15.85 37.01
C GLY A 167 7.46 16.04 37.27
N THR A 168 8.03 17.15 36.82
CA THR A 168 9.39 17.55 37.19
C THR A 168 9.53 19.07 37.17
N THR A 169 10.52 19.59 37.89
CA THR A 169 10.89 21.02 37.88
C THR A 169 11.77 21.39 36.69
N ARG A 170 12.22 20.41 35.88
CA ARG A 170 12.96 20.68 34.65
C ARG A 170 11.99 21.16 33.55
N PRO A 171 12.16 22.37 33.00
CA PRO A 171 11.45 22.77 31.78
C PRO A 171 12.01 22.02 30.57
N PHE A 172 11.14 21.60 29.66
CA PHE A 172 11.53 21.06 28.35
C PHE A 172 11.15 22.05 27.27
N ASP A 173 12.11 22.40 26.40
CA ASP A 173 11.88 23.46 25.43
C ASP A 173 10.91 23.08 24.31
N THR A 174 10.80 21.78 24.08
CA THR A 174 9.98 21.12 23.08
C THR A 174 9.28 19.92 23.72
N LEU A 175 8.24 19.39 23.05
CA LEU A 175 7.80 18.03 23.33
C LEU A 175 8.98 17.10 23.05
N THR A 176 9.42 16.38 24.07
CA THR A 176 10.61 15.54 24.02
C THR A 176 10.21 14.10 24.32
N GLN A 177 10.53 13.19 23.40
CA GLN A 177 10.46 11.75 23.65
C GLN A 177 11.85 11.23 23.86
N SER A 178 12.07 10.49 24.95
CA SER A 178 13.38 9.94 25.26
C SER A 178 13.30 8.44 25.43
N PHE A 179 13.96 7.69 24.56
CA PHE A 179 14.05 6.25 24.57
C PHE A 179 15.42 5.85 25.15
N VAL A 180 15.41 5.02 26.19
CA VAL A 180 16.61 4.57 26.89
C VAL A 180 16.64 3.05 26.92
N GLU A 181 17.82 2.49 26.68
CA GLU A 181 18.11 1.07 26.84
C GLU A 181 18.76 0.87 28.20
N THR A 182 18.28 -0.10 28.99
CA THR A 182 18.84 -0.42 30.30
C THR A 182 19.18 -1.90 30.40
N GLU A 183 19.89 -2.30 31.46
CA GLU A 183 20.17 -3.72 31.72
C GLU A 183 18.91 -4.57 31.96
N HIS A 184 17.78 -3.93 32.27
CA HIS A 184 16.49 -4.55 32.55
C HIS A 184 15.47 -4.34 31.42
N GLY A 185 15.91 -3.84 30.27
CA GLY A 185 15.06 -3.62 29.09
C GLY A 185 14.83 -2.14 28.76
N PRO A 186 14.07 -1.87 27.69
CA PRO A 186 13.90 -0.53 27.16
C PRO A 186 12.77 0.25 27.85
N LEU A 187 12.99 1.54 28.06
CA LEU A 187 11.99 2.47 28.58
C LEU A 187 11.88 3.70 27.67
N ASN A 188 10.70 4.32 27.67
CA ASN A 188 10.51 5.62 27.04
C ASN A 188 9.98 6.65 28.05
N ALA A 189 10.22 7.93 27.79
CA ALA A 189 9.68 9.04 28.57
C ALA A 189 9.12 10.16 27.69
N HIS A 190 7.85 10.51 27.90
CA HIS A 190 7.15 11.63 27.25
C HIS A 190 7.23 12.87 28.12
N CYS A 191 7.90 13.91 27.61
CA CYS A 191 8.24 15.09 28.36
C CYS A 191 7.75 16.37 27.67
N TYR A 192 7.10 17.28 28.39
CA TYR A 192 6.76 18.61 27.88
C TYR A 192 6.47 19.58 29.01
N ARG A 193 6.87 20.85 28.84
CA ARG A 193 6.50 21.93 29.78
C ARG A 193 5.02 22.25 29.68
N PHE A 194 4.42 22.59 30.81
CA PHE A 194 3.02 23.07 30.87
C PHE A 194 2.84 24.32 31.75
N SER A 195 3.91 24.71 32.45
CA SER A 195 4.11 26.02 33.06
C SER A 195 5.61 26.38 32.94
N PRO A 196 6.02 27.64 33.18
CA PRO A 196 7.41 28.06 33.06
C PRO A 196 8.41 27.25 33.91
N ASP A 197 7.95 26.67 35.03
CA ASP A 197 8.77 25.99 36.02
C ASP A 197 8.40 24.50 36.24
N ARG A 198 7.49 23.94 35.43
CA ARG A 198 7.04 22.54 35.54
C ARG A 198 6.81 21.88 34.19
N SER A 199 7.15 20.59 34.15
CA SER A 199 6.90 19.72 33.00
C SER A 199 6.23 18.41 33.40
N THR A 200 5.48 17.86 32.46
CA THR A 200 5.00 16.48 32.49
C THR A 200 6.17 15.56 32.19
N PHE A 201 6.20 14.39 32.86
CA PHE A 201 7.14 13.31 32.61
C PHE A 201 6.42 11.96 32.72
N ILE A 202 6.00 11.38 31.61
CA ILE A 202 5.31 10.07 31.59
C ILE A 202 6.32 9.02 31.20
N VAL A 203 6.55 8.03 32.06
CA VAL A 203 7.42 6.88 31.76
C VAL A 203 6.56 5.73 31.27
N GLU A 204 7.01 5.02 30.24
CA GLU A 204 6.34 3.84 29.68
C GLU A 204 7.36 2.73 29.35
N CYS A 205 6.99 1.48 29.58
CA CYS A 205 7.79 0.28 29.30
C CYS A 205 6.90 -0.95 29.05
N ASP A 206 7.45 -1.98 28.42
CA ASP A 206 6.75 -3.25 28.23
C ASP A 206 6.61 -4.04 29.54
N ASP A 207 5.79 -5.10 29.51
CA ASP A 207 5.48 -5.92 30.70
C ASP A 207 6.70 -6.67 31.25
N ASP A 208 7.64 -7.05 30.38
CA ASP A 208 8.86 -7.76 30.79
C ASP A 208 9.83 -6.81 31.51
N THR A 209 10.04 -5.61 30.97
CA THR A 209 10.82 -4.53 31.60
C THR A 209 10.19 -4.11 32.91
N PHE A 210 8.85 -4.01 32.94
CA PHE A 210 8.11 -3.65 34.15
C PHE A 210 8.36 -4.64 35.30
N LYS A 211 8.32 -5.95 35.00
CA LYS A 211 8.61 -7.02 35.96
C LYS A 211 10.08 -7.07 36.35
N ALA A 212 11.00 -6.88 35.39
CA ALA A 212 12.44 -6.92 35.63
C ALA A 212 12.89 -5.86 36.65
N TRP A 213 12.35 -4.64 36.54
CA TRP A 213 12.58 -3.57 37.52
C TRP A 213 11.77 -3.71 38.82
N ASN A 214 10.88 -4.70 38.91
CA ASN A 214 9.97 -4.94 40.03
C ASN A 214 9.16 -3.68 40.42
N PHE A 215 8.71 -2.91 39.42
CA PHE A 215 7.95 -1.68 39.64
C PHE A 215 6.63 -1.91 40.41
N SER A 216 6.04 -3.11 40.32
CA SER A 216 4.83 -3.48 41.07
C SER A 216 5.01 -3.45 42.59
N ALA A 217 6.23 -3.69 43.09
CA ALA A 217 6.56 -3.60 44.51
C ALA A 217 6.91 -2.17 44.94
N LEU A 218 7.16 -1.26 43.99
CA LEU A 218 7.53 0.13 44.27
C LEU A 218 6.26 0.99 44.41
N GLY A 219 6.12 1.65 45.56
CA GLY A 219 5.17 2.76 45.69
C GLY A 219 5.53 3.94 44.77
N GLU A 220 4.64 4.92 44.66
CA GLU A 220 4.80 6.08 43.75
C GLU A 220 6.14 6.81 43.94
N GLU A 221 6.54 7.05 45.20
CA GLU A 221 7.82 7.69 45.56
C GLU A 221 9.04 6.83 45.22
N GLY A 222 8.92 5.51 45.35
CA GLY A 222 9.98 4.57 44.97
C GLY A 222 10.18 4.57 43.45
N SER A 223 9.07 4.51 42.71
CA SER A 223 9.07 4.59 41.25
C SER A 223 9.63 5.93 40.75
N ALA A 224 9.24 7.06 41.37
CA ALA A 224 9.75 8.37 41.02
C ALA A 224 11.28 8.49 41.20
N ARG A 225 11.83 7.96 42.30
CA ARG A 225 13.28 7.94 42.52
C ARG A 225 14.00 7.09 41.48
N LEU A 226 13.54 5.86 41.26
CA LEU A 226 14.17 4.93 40.32
C LEU A 226 14.10 5.46 38.89
N CYS A 227 12.94 5.92 38.42
CA CYS A 227 12.81 6.55 37.11
C CYS A 227 13.67 7.82 37.02
N GLY A 228 13.81 8.58 38.11
CA GLY A 228 14.71 9.73 38.18
C GLY A 228 16.17 9.38 37.97
N GLU A 229 16.60 8.20 38.43
CA GLU A 229 17.94 7.67 38.20
C GLU A 229 18.12 7.15 36.77
N ILE A 230 17.16 6.38 36.25
CA ILE A 230 17.16 5.85 34.88
C ILE A 230 17.26 6.99 33.86
N PHE A 231 16.50 8.07 34.08
CA PHE A 231 16.44 9.23 33.19
C PHE A 231 17.30 10.41 33.66
N ARG A 232 18.34 10.18 34.48
CA ARG A 232 19.16 11.25 35.09
C ARG A 232 19.67 12.27 34.07
N ASP A 233 20.15 11.82 32.92
CA ASP A 233 20.68 12.69 31.86
C ASP A 233 19.56 13.52 31.19
N ILE A 234 18.40 12.88 30.97
CA ILE A 234 17.19 13.52 30.44
C ILE A 234 16.52 14.43 31.49
N LEU A 235 16.85 14.30 32.77
CA LEU A 235 16.37 15.15 33.85
C LEU A 235 17.40 16.20 34.30
N GLN A 236 18.66 16.09 33.88
CA GLN A 236 19.76 16.95 34.34
C GLN A 236 19.81 17.03 35.89
N GLY A 237 19.51 15.92 36.55
CA GLY A 237 19.46 15.82 38.00
C GLY A 237 18.22 16.41 38.68
N ALA A 238 17.23 16.93 37.93
CA ALA A 238 15.97 17.37 38.51
C ALA A 238 15.13 16.17 39.04
N PRO A 239 14.47 16.30 40.20
CA PRO A 239 13.66 15.21 40.75
C PRO A 239 12.34 15.03 39.96
N LEU A 240 11.81 13.81 40.02
CA LEU A 240 10.43 13.51 39.63
C LEU A 240 9.47 13.77 40.81
N ILE A 241 8.28 14.28 40.50
CA ILE A 241 7.22 14.65 41.43
C ILE A 241 6.06 13.66 41.23
N ALA A 242 5.63 12.98 42.31
CA ALA A 242 4.49 12.08 42.28
C ALA A 242 3.17 12.82 42.55
N ASN A 243 2.10 12.41 41.85
CA ASN A 243 0.71 12.82 42.12
C ASN A 243 -0.27 11.73 41.65
N LYS A 244 -0.49 10.71 42.49
CA LYS A 244 -1.17 9.46 42.10
C LYS A 244 -0.51 8.78 40.90
N SER A 245 0.82 8.83 40.88
CA SER A 245 1.73 8.36 39.82
C SER A 245 1.92 6.84 39.89
N MET A 246 0.79 6.12 39.89
CA MET A 246 0.77 4.66 39.89
C MET A 246 1.00 4.13 38.47
N TRP A 247 1.72 3.02 38.37
CA TRP A 247 1.85 2.26 37.13
C TRP A 247 0.51 1.67 36.70
N ARG A 248 0.14 1.85 35.43
CA ARG A 248 -1.11 1.38 34.85
C ARG A 248 -0.88 0.98 33.40
N GLN A 249 -1.74 0.11 32.90
CA GLN A 249 -1.86 -0.13 31.47
C GLN A 249 -2.99 0.71 30.90
N PHE A 250 -2.84 1.18 29.65
CA PHE A 250 -3.80 2.08 29.06
C PHE A 250 -5.07 1.32 28.60
N PRO A 251 -6.28 1.74 29.04
CA PRO A 251 -7.52 1.11 28.63
C PRO A 251 -7.96 1.64 27.25
N ARG A 252 -8.08 0.75 26.26
CA ARG A 252 -8.71 0.99 24.95
C ARG A 252 -10.20 0.74 25.05
N LEU A 253 -10.95 1.82 25.24
CA LEU A 253 -12.40 1.80 25.38
C LEU A 253 -13.05 2.33 24.09
N TRP A 254 -14.09 1.64 23.63
CA TRP A 254 -15.02 2.17 22.63
C TRP A 254 -16.45 1.69 22.91
N CYS A 255 -17.41 2.61 23.01
CA CYS A 255 -18.84 2.28 23.04
C CYS A 255 -19.46 2.38 21.64
N ASP A 256 -20.17 1.34 21.21
CA ASP A 256 -20.88 1.36 19.91
C ASP A 256 -22.06 2.34 19.90
N LYS A 257 -22.67 2.54 21.08
CA LYS A 257 -23.69 3.57 21.29
C LYS A 257 -23.23 4.51 22.38
N TRP A 258 -23.46 5.80 22.17
CA TRP A 258 -23.15 6.89 23.10
C TRP A 258 -24.42 7.43 23.75
N VAL A 259 -25.60 7.00 23.29
CA VAL A 259 -26.92 7.39 23.78
C VAL A 259 -27.72 6.16 24.20
N ALA A 260 -28.32 6.23 25.39
CA ALA A 260 -29.23 5.22 25.93
C ALA A 260 -30.45 5.90 26.59
N GLY A 261 -31.48 6.18 25.80
CA GLY A 261 -32.62 7.00 26.24
C GLY A 261 -32.14 8.40 26.61
N ARG A 262 -32.49 8.88 27.82
CA ARG A 262 -32.06 10.17 28.36
C ARG A 262 -30.68 10.14 29.05
N HIS A 263 -29.81 9.24 28.63
CA HIS A 263 -28.43 9.11 29.12
C HIS A 263 -27.46 9.19 27.96
N VAL A 264 -26.41 10.00 28.10
CA VAL A 264 -25.40 10.22 27.05
C VAL A 264 -23.99 10.15 27.63
N LEU A 265 -23.04 9.62 26.85
CA LEU A 265 -21.63 9.53 27.20
C LEU A 265 -20.80 10.45 26.31
N LEU A 266 -19.72 11.02 26.85
CA LEU A 266 -18.74 11.81 26.10
C LEU A 266 -17.31 11.64 26.65
N GLY A 267 -16.30 11.90 25.82
CA GLY A 267 -14.89 11.72 26.19
C GLY A 267 -14.58 10.31 26.68
N ASP A 268 -13.67 10.19 27.67
CA ASP A 268 -13.21 8.92 28.25
C ASP A 268 -14.33 8.06 28.86
N ALA A 269 -15.55 8.59 29.02
CA ALA A 269 -16.72 7.78 29.38
C ALA A 269 -17.23 6.95 28.21
N ALA A 270 -17.12 7.44 26.96
CA ALA A 270 -17.58 6.80 25.73
C ALA A 270 -16.45 6.08 24.97
N HIS A 271 -15.27 6.70 24.89
CA HIS A 271 -14.11 6.18 24.16
C HIS A 271 -12.82 6.78 24.71
N THR A 272 -11.70 6.08 24.60
CA THR A 272 -10.39 6.58 25.03
C THR A 272 -9.44 6.75 23.84
N ALA A 273 -8.51 7.69 23.95
CA ALA A 273 -7.45 7.90 22.97
C ALA A 273 -6.08 7.94 23.66
N HIS A 274 -5.15 7.09 23.21
CA HIS A 274 -3.81 7.02 23.78
C HIS A 274 -3.10 8.39 23.72
N PHE A 275 -2.36 8.73 24.78
CA PHE A 275 -1.72 10.05 24.90
C PHE A 275 -0.61 10.28 23.87
N SER A 276 -0.19 9.23 23.15
CA SER A 276 0.78 9.30 22.04
C SER A 276 0.40 10.24 20.90
N ILE A 277 -0.89 10.61 20.75
CA ILE A 277 -1.35 11.57 19.75
C ILE A 277 -1.89 12.88 20.36
N GLY A 278 -1.78 13.07 21.68
CA GLY A 278 -2.14 14.33 22.37
C GLY A 278 -3.58 14.81 22.12
N SER A 279 -4.54 13.88 21.94
CA SER A 279 -5.89 14.22 21.46
C SER A 279 -7.03 13.91 22.43
N GLY A 280 -6.77 13.30 23.60
CA GLY A 280 -7.83 12.90 24.55
C GLY A 280 -8.72 14.06 25.01
N THR A 281 -8.13 15.10 25.60
CA THR A 281 -8.87 16.29 26.06
C THR A 281 -9.57 17.01 24.91
N ARG A 282 -8.91 17.11 23.75
CA ARG A 282 -9.50 17.69 22.54
C ARG A 282 -10.77 16.94 22.13
N LEU A 283 -10.70 15.61 22.01
CA LEU A 283 -11.84 14.79 21.60
C LEU A 283 -13.00 14.94 22.59
N ALA A 284 -12.71 14.95 23.89
CA ALA A 284 -13.72 15.12 24.92
C ALA A 284 -14.43 16.49 24.83
N MET A 285 -13.70 17.56 24.52
CA MET A 285 -14.29 18.90 24.32
C MET A 285 -15.05 19.01 22.99
N GLU A 286 -14.56 18.38 21.91
CA GLU A 286 -15.30 18.29 20.64
C GLU A 286 -16.60 17.49 20.78
N ASP A 287 -16.60 16.43 21.60
CA ASP A 287 -17.81 15.67 21.93
C ASP A 287 -18.82 16.54 22.68
N ALA A 288 -18.35 17.37 23.62
CA ALA A 288 -19.19 18.34 24.31
C ALA A 288 -19.80 19.37 23.35
N ILE A 289 -19.02 19.89 22.39
CA ILE A 289 -19.51 20.79 21.34
C ILE A 289 -20.60 20.12 20.53
N ALA A 290 -20.33 18.92 19.99
CA ALA A 290 -21.29 18.22 19.15
C ALA A 290 -22.60 17.90 19.88
N LEU A 291 -22.52 17.46 21.14
CA LEU A 291 -23.71 17.19 21.96
C LEU A 291 -24.54 18.46 22.17
N VAL A 292 -23.92 19.56 22.61
CA VAL A 292 -24.66 20.78 22.92
C VAL A 292 -25.17 21.47 21.66
N SER A 293 -24.42 21.44 20.56
CA SER A 293 -24.90 21.92 19.26
C SER A 293 -26.13 21.14 18.79
N ALA A 294 -26.13 19.81 18.93
CA ALA A 294 -27.29 19.00 18.60
C ALA A 294 -28.51 19.34 19.47
N LEU A 295 -28.31 19.53 20.78
CA LEU A 295 -29.35 19.97 21.73
C LEU A 295 -29.89 21.37 21.43
N ALA A 296 -29.06 22.27 20.92
CA ALA A 296 -29.47 23.63 20.55
C ALA A 296 -30.20 23.68 19.20
N ALA A 297 -29.90 22.75 18.29
CA ALA A 297 -30.47 22.73 16.94
C ALA A 297 -31.84 22.04 16.85
N HIS A 298 -32.24 21.25 17.86
CA HIS A 298 -33.47 20.47 17.85
C HIS A 298 -34.39 20.85 19.02
N GLU A 299 -35.68 20.98 18.75
CA GLU A 299 -36.68 21.23 19.81
C GLU A 299 -36.97 19.99 20.66
N ASP A 300 -36.77 18.79 20.11
CA ASP A 300 -36.92 17.51 20.81
C ASP A 300 -35.57 16.92 21.20
N VAL A 301 -35.41 16.57 22.48
CA VAL A 301 -34.13 16.05 23.00
C VAL A 301 -33.84 14.65 22.48
N ASP A 302 -34.83 13.81 22.16
CA ASP A 302 -34.53 12.47 21.60
C ASP A 302 -33.98 12.59 20.17
N ALA A 303 -34.54 13.51 19.37
CA ALA A 303 -34.00 13.87 18.06
C ALA A 303 -32.58 14.44 18.15
N ALA A 304 -32.32 15.33 19.11
CA ALA A 304 -30.97 15.87 19.34
C ALA A 304 -29.95 14.76 19.66
N LEU A 305 -30.31 13.84 20.55
CA LEU A 305 -29.42 12.74 20.94
C LEU A 305 -29.19 11.75 19.79
N ALA A 306 -30.21 11.49 18.97
CA ALA A 306 -30.07 10.69 17.76
C ALA A 306 -29.10 11.34 16.75
N ALA A 307 -29.19 12.66 16.56
CA ALA A 307 -28.26 13.40 15.71
C ALA A 307 -26.82 13.34 16.25
N TYR A 308 -26.62 13.56 17.55
CA TYR A 308 -25.31 13.44 18.19
C TYR A 308 -24.67 12.05 17.96
N GLN A 309 -25.44 10.98 18.16
CA GLN A 309 -25.00 9.61 17.91
C GLN A 309 -24.60 9.40 16.44
N ALA A 310 -25.42 9.85 15.50
CA ALA A 310 -25.23 9.61 14.08
C ALA A 310 -24.04 10.39 13.49
N GLU A 311 -23.87 11.65 13.91
CA GLU A 311 -22.90 12.56 13.30
C GLU A 311 -21.54 12.49 13.98
N ARG A 312 -21.49 12.45 15.32
CA ARG A 312 -20.21 12.55 16.05
C ARG A 312 -19.45 11.24 16.10
N SER A 313 -20.14 10.12 16.34
CA SER A 313 -19.50 8.81 16.55
C SER A 313 -18.57 8.40 15.38
N PRO A 314 -18.97 8.51 14.09
CA PRO A 314 -18.08 8.18 12.96
C PRO A 314 -16.85 9.08 12.85
N ILE A 315 -16.96 10.36 13.22
CA ILE A 315 -15.86 11.33 13.17
C ILE A 315 -14.84 11.01 14.26
N ALA A 316 -15.30 10.78 15.49
CA ALA A 316 -14.43 10.40 16.60
C ALA A 316 -13.73 9.07 16.34
N ARG A 317 -14.43 8.08 15.77
CA ARG A 317 -13.87 6.75 15.45
C ARG A 317 -12.63 6.85 14.56
N LYS A 318 -12.59 7.77 13.59
CA LYS A 318 -11.41 7.99 12.73
C LYS A 318 -10.17 8.41 13.52
N ILE A 319 -10.34 9.27 14.51
CA ILE A 319 -9.23 9.77 15.34
C ILE A 319 -8.81 8.71 16.36
N VAL A 320 -9.77 8.02 16.98
CA VAL A 320 -9.50 6.92 17.93
C VAL A 320 -8.78 5.76 17.24
N ASN A 321 -9.17 5.39 16.01
CA ASN A 321 -8.45 4.37 15.25
C ASN A 321 -7.00 4.76 14.99
N ALA A 322 -6.71 6.01 14.64
CA ALA A 322 -5.34 6.49 14.49
C ALA A 322 -4.57 6.51 15.82
N ALA A 323 -5.25 6.78 16.93
CA ALA A 323 -4.67 6.66 18.27
C ALA A 323 -4.29 5.22 18.58
N ASN A 324 -5.16 4.26 18.24
CA ASN A 324 -4.91 2.82 18.40
C ASN A 324 -3.73 2.35 17.55
N THR A 325 -3.66 2.74 16.26
CA THR A 325 -2.51 2.43 15.40
C THR A 325 -1.22 3.01 15.99
N SER A 326 -1.27 4.26 16.47
CA SER A 326 -0.12 4.84 17.16
C SER A 326 0.20 4.12 18.47
N ALA A 327 -0.76 3.57 19.21
CA ALA A 327 -0.51 2.90 20.48
C ALA A 327 0.16 1.54 20.27
N ASN A 328 -0.29 0.78 19.26
CA ASN A 328 0.35 -0.48 18.85
C ASN A 328 1.81 -0.27 18.42
N TRP A 329 2.15 0.92 17.89
CA TRP A 329 3.54 1.29 17.63
C TRP A 329 4.38 1.33 18.91
N TYR A 330 3.81 1.83 20.02
CA TYR A 330 4.49 1.87 21.33
C TYR A 330 4.64 0.46 21.91
N ASP A 331 3.66 -0.42 21.79
CA ASP A 331 3.84 -1.83 22.22
C ASP A 331 5.04 -2.51 21.51
N GLY A 332 5.43 -2.03 20.32
CA GLY A 332 6.58 -2.54 19.57
C GLY A 332 7.84 -1.66 19.58
N PHE A 333 7.92 -0.58 20.38
CA PHE A 333 8.98 0.43 20.23
C PHE A 333 10.39 -0.12 20.48
N ALA A 334 10.53 -1.13 21.35
CA ALA A 334 11.80 -1.81 21.67
C ALA A 334 12.54 -2.30 20.41
N SER A 335 11.82 -2.97 19.50
CA SER A 335 12.39 -3.48 18.24
C SER A 335 12.89 -2.36 17.33
N LYS A 336 12.25 -1.18 17.43
CA LYS A 336 12.48 -0.02 16.56
C LYS A 336 13.66 0.83 17.02
N MET A 337 14.00 0.80 18.31
CA MET A 337 15.18 1.49 18.85
C MET A 337 16.51 1.06 18.19
N ARG A 338 16.52 -0.04 17.44
CA ARG A 338 17.66 -0.52 16.64
C ARG A 338 17.91 0.31 15.38
N MET A 339 16.90 1.00 14.87
CA MET A 339 16.96 1.85 13.67
C MET A 339 17.97 2.99 13.85
N GLU A 340 18.49 3.50 12.73
CA GLU A 340 19.27 4.74 12.75
C GLU A 340 18.37 5.93 13.14
N PRO A 341 18.91 6.99 13.80
CA PRO A 341 18.09 8.03 14.38
C PRO A 341 17.11 8.70 13.41
N LEU A 342 17.52 8.95 12.16
CA LEU A 342 16.67 9.56 11.14
C LEU A 342 15.56 8.61 10.65
N ASP A 343 15.83 7.29 10.59
CA ASP A 343 14.84 6.27 10.24
C ASP A 343 13.81 6.09 11.34
N PHE A 344 14.28 6.02 12.59
CA PHE A 344 13.39 6.00 13.74
C PHE A 344 12.49 7.23 13.75
N ALA A 345 13.03 8.42 13.48
CA ALA A 345 12.26 9.66 13.45
C ALA A 345 11.21 9.66 12.33
N PHE A 346 11.53 9.12 11.16
CA PHE A 346 10.59 8.96 10.05
C PHE A 346 9.47 7.96 10.39
N ASP A 347 9.83 6.77 10.90
CA ASP A 347 8.87 5.74 11.34
C ASP A 347 7.97 6.27 12.47
N TYR A 348 8.57 6.99 13.44
CA TYR A 348 7.83 7.65 14.51
C TYR A 348 6.81 8.64 13.95
N MET A 349 7.18 9.51 13.00
CA MET A 349 6.26 10.50 12.44
C MET A 349 5.14 9.91 11.59
N THR A 350 5.37 8.76 10.97
CA THR A 350 4.39 8.08 10.11
C THR A 350 3.56 7.02 10.86
N ARG A 351 3.87 6.73 12.13
CA ARG A 351 3.28 5.66 12.96
C ARG A 351 1.75 5.56 12.96
N SER A 352 1.04 6.68 12.82
CA SER A 352 -0.41 6.70 12.89
C SER A 352 -1.09 6.47 11.53
N GLY A 353 -0.33 6.31 10.45
CA GLY A 353 -0.82 6.19 9.07
C GLY A 353 -1.49 7.46 8.50
N ARG A 354 -1.47 8.59 9.22
CA ARG A 354 -2.14 9.85 8.81
C ARG A 354 -1.20 10.88 8.17
N VAL A 355 0.10 10.63 8.27
CA VAL A 355 1.15 11.50 7.75
C VAL A 355 1.95 10.66 6.77
N ASP A 356 1.85 11.00 5.50
CA ASP A 356 2.67 10.44 4.44
C ASP A 356 3.94 11.28 4.23
N ARG A 357 4.83 10.83 3.34
CA ARG A 357 6.10 11.48 3.05
C ARG A 357 5.94 12.89 2.49
N ASP A 358 4.93 13.12 1.66
CA ASP A 358 4.67 14.44 1.06
C ASP A 358 4.16 15.44 2.08
N ARG A 359 3.29 15.00 2.99
CA ARG A 359 2.84 15.79 4.12
C ARG A 359 4.00 16.08 5.07
N LEU A 360 4.86 15.09 5.34
CA LEU A 360 6.09 15.26 6.12
C LEU A 360 6.99 16.35 5.55
N ARG A 361 7.25 16.34 4.24
CA ARG A 361 8.05 17.40 3.58
C ARG A 361 7.48 18.81 3.77
N LYS A 362 6.15 18.92 3.85
CA LYS A 362 5.47 20.21 4.09
C LYS A 362 5.57 20.66 5.55
N ILE A 363 5.42 19.74 6.51
CA ILE A 363 5.35 20.08 7.94
C ILE A 363 6.74 20.13 8.61
N THR A 364 7.69 19.32 8.14
CA THR A 364 9.04 19.18 8.71
C THR A 364 10.12 19.28 7.61
N PRO A 365 10.22 20.41 6.89
CA PRO A 365 11.09 20.52 5.72
C PRO A 365 12.58 20.30 6.03
N GLN A 366 13.08 20.75 7.19
CA GLN A 366 14.50 20.61 7.54
C GLN A 366 14.84 19.17 7.94
N PHE A 367 13.96 18.50 8.68
CA PHE A 367 14.07 17.08 8.95
C PHE A 367 14.07 16.27 7.66
N MET A 368 13.11 16.51 6.76
CA MET A 368 13.03 15.76 5.51
C MET A 368 14.22 16.01 4.59
N ALA A 369 14.79 17.21 4.59
CA ALA A 369 16.04 17.47 3.87
C ALA A 369 17.21 16.62 4.40
N ARG A 370 17.36 16.51 5.74
CA ARG A 370 18.38 15.65 6.35
C ARG A 370 18.11 14.16 6.10
N TYR A 371 16.85 13.74 6.20
CA TYR A 371 16.42 12.37 5.93
C TYR A 371 16.69 11.99 4.46
N ASP A 372 16.21 12.79 3.51
CA ASP A 372 16.41 12.56 2.08
C ASP A 372 17.92 12.58 1.72
N ALA A 373 18.72 13.45 2.34
CA ALA A 373 20.18 13.45 2.17
C ALA A 373 20.83 12.17 2.71
N SER A 374 20.41 11.67 3.88
CA SER A 374 20.91 10.40 4.43
C SER A 374 20.60 9.22 3.51
N LYS A 375 19.39 9.18 2.95
CA LYS A 375 18.98 8.13 2.00
C LYS A 375 19.63 8.23 0.64
N ALA A 376 19.95 9.44 0.19
CA ALA A 376 20.77 9.63 -1.01
C ALA A 376 22.21 9.15 -0.80
N SER A 377 22.77 9.34 0.41
CA SER A 377 24.14 8.93 0.74
C SER A 377 24.34 7.45 1.05
N GLU A 378 23.30 6.75 1.51
CA GLU A 378 23.40 5.34 1.90
C GLU A 378 23.47 4.39 0.70
N GLY A 379 23.05 4.83 -0.50
CA GLY A 379 22.67 3.91 -1.56
C GLY A 379 21.46 3.09 -1.09
N GLN A 380 20.39 3.04 -1.87
CA GLN A 380 19.23 2.26 -1.47
C GLN A 380 19.60 0.77 -1.58
N LYS A 381 20.24 0.21 -0.56
CA LYS A 381 20.66 -1.18 -0.53
C LYS A 381 19.39 -2.01 -0.40
N ILE A 382 18.97 -2.57 -1.52
CA ILE A 382 17.82 -3.46 -1.58
C ILE A 382 18.28 -4.79 -1.00
N SER A 383 17.49 -5.33 -0.07
CA SER A 383 17.70 -6.67 0.45
C SER A 383 16.72 -7.59 -0.23
N ASP A 384 17.22 -8.72 -0.75
CA ASP A 384 16.39 -9.85 -1.15
C ASP A 384 15.74 -10.44 0.11
N PRO A 385 14.40 -10.50 0.20
CA PRO A 385 13.73 -11.12 1.33
C PRO A 385 13.71 -12.65 1.27
N VAL A 386 14.03 -13.25 0.11
CA VAL A 386 14.01 -14.71 -0.08
C VAL A 386 15.35 -15.30 0.36
N GLY A 387 15.31 -16.18 1.36
CA GLY A 387 16.53 -16.83 1.87
C GLY A 387 17.19 -17.76 0.84
N ASP A 388 18.51 -17.88 0.89
CA ASP A 388 19.32 -18.61 -0.11
C ASP A 388 18.98 -20.11 -0.24
N ASN A 389 18.43 -20.72 0.81
CA ASN A 389 18.16 -22.17 0.88
C ASN A 389 16.66 -22.50 0.99
N VAL A 390 15.80 -21.71 0.35
CA VAL A 390 14.36 -22.03 0.30
C VAL A 390 14.14 -23.38 -0.41
N PRO A 391 13.17 -24.22 0.04
CA PRO A 391 12.94 -25.55 -0.52
C PRO A 391 12.81 -25.59 -2.03
N GLY A 392 12.15 -24.60 -2.63
CA GLY A 392 12.01 -24.51 -4.07
C GLY A 392 13.34 -24.29 -4.81
N ALA A 393 14.25 -23.46 -4.28
CA ALA A 393 15.59 -23.29 -4.85
C ALA A 393 16.43 -24.57 -4.77
N VAL A 394 16.34 -25.27 -3.64
CA VAL A 394 17.01 -26.57 -3.42
C VAL A 394 16.47 -27.63 -4.38
N GLU A 395 15.16 -27.67 -4.64
CA GLU A 395 14.53 -28.60 -5.58
C GLU A 395 15.17 -28.55 -6.98
N ILE A 396 15.46 -27.34 -7.46
CA ILE A 396 16.03 -27.14 -8.79
C ILE A 396 17.56 -27.03 -8.81
N GLY A 397 18.20 -27.12 -7.63
CA GLY A 397 19.65 -26.99 -7.46
C GLY A 397 20.18 -25.61 -7.84
N PHE A 398 19.43 -24.55 -7.52
CA PHE A 398 19.83 -23.18 -7.86
C PHE A 398 20.79 -22.61 -6.82
N ASP A 399 21.96 -22.17 -7.26
CA ASP A 399 22.93 -21.43 -6.46
C ASP A 399 22.88 -19.95 -6.83
N LYS A 400 22.26 -19.15 -5.96
CA LYS A 400 22.12 -17.70 -6.16
C LYS A 400 23.48 -17.01 -6.33
N THR A 401 24.50 -17.46 -5.62
CA THR A 401 25.82 -16.80 -5.60
C THR A 401 26.59 -16.96 -6.90
N ALA A 402 26.24 -17.95 -7.72
CA ALA A 402 26.80 -18.17 -9.05
C ALA A 402 26.32 -17.15 -10.09
N HIS A 403 25.37 -16.27 -9.74
CA HIS A 403 24.75 -15.31 -10.66
C HIS A 403 24.94 -13.85 -10.20
N PRO A 404 26.19 -13.36 -10.06
CA PRO A 404 26.47 -11.99 -9.60
C PRO A 404 26.02 -10.90 -10.59
N ASN A 405 25.93 -11.24 -11.88
CA ASN A 405 25.49 -10.31 -12.92
C ASN A 405 24.72 -11.05 -14.03
N CYS A 406 23.50 -10.57 -14.33
CA CYS A 406 22.62 -11.17 -15.33
C CYS A 406 23.15 -11.05 -16.78
N SER A 407 24.18 -10.24 -17.05
CA SER A 407 24.82 -10.18 -18.37
C SER A 407 25.43 -11.50 -18.84
N SER A 408 25.76 -12.41 -17.91
CA SER A 408 26.23 -13.77 -18.20
C SER A 408 25.30 -14.52 -19.17
N ILE A 409 23.97 -14.28 -19.10
CA ILE A 409 22.98 -14.86 -20.02
C ILE A 409 23.31 -14.58 -21.48
N LEU A 410 23.88 -13.42 -21.79
CA LEU A 410 24.35 -13.10 -23.13
C LEU A 410 25.83 -13.49 -23.30
N TRP A 411 26.70 -13.07 -22.37
CA TRP A 411 28.16 -13.19 -22.50
C TRP A 411 28.66 -14.64 -22.59
N ASP A 412 28.01 -15.58 -21.92
CA ASP A 412 28.42 -17.00 -21.93
C ASP A 412 28.33 -17.62 -23.32
N ASN A 413 27.55 -17.01 -24.23
CA ASN A 413 27.45 -17.48 -25.61
C ASN A 413 28.69 -17.19 -26.45
N LEU A 414 29.59 -16.28 -26.03
CA LEU A 414 30.88 -16.08 -26.69
C LEU A 414 31.74 -17.37 -26.66
N ALA A 415 31.65 -18.13 -25.57
CA ALA A 415 32.34 -19.41 -25.45
C ALA A 415 31.51 -20.56 -26.08
N ARG A 416 30.18 -20.46 -26.04
CA ARG A 416 29.27 -21.52 -26.47
C ARG A 416 29.10 -21.59 -27.99
N ASN A 417 28.79 -20.47 -28.65
CA ASN A 417 28.40 -20.40 -30.06
C ASN A 417 28.40 -18.95 -30.61
N PRO A 418 29.58 -18.29 -30.68
CA PRO A 418 29.69 -16.86 -31.02
C PRO A 418 29.12 -16.50 -32.39
N ASP A 419 29.28 -17.37 -33.40
CA ASP A 419 28.85 -17.13 -34.78
C ASP A 419 27.36 -17.46 -35.04
N LYS A 420 26.63 -17.97 -34.03
CA LYS A 420 25.20 -18.24 -34.18
C LYS A 420 24.43 -16.92 -34.12
N LEU A 421 23.40 -16.78 -34.96
CA LEU A 421 22.43 -15.69 -34.87
C LEU A 421 21.77 -15.66 -33.49
N ALA A 422 22.02 -14.59 -32.74
CA ALA A 422 21.35 -14.32 -31.48
C ALA A 422 19.99 -13.67 -31.73
N VAL A 423 19.95 -12.68 -32.63
CA VAL A 423 18.72 -11.99 -33.03
C VAL A 423 18.58 -11.95 -34.55
N ILE A 424 17.34 -12.06 -35.02
CA ILE A 424 16.94 -11.87 -36.41
C ILE A 424 15.68 -11.00 -36.48
N GLY A 425 15.37 -10.44 -37.64
CA GLY A 425 14.12 -9.72 -37.85
C GLY A 425 14.16 -8.78 -39.05
N PRO A 426 13.06 -8.03 -39.30
CA PRO A 426 12.93 -7.16 -40.47
C PRO A 426 13.96 -6.04 -40.55
N ILE A 427 14.52 -5.62 -39.40
CA ILE A 427 15.42 -4.47 -39.28
C ILE A 427 16.89 -4.87 -39.08
N GLY A 428 17.20 -6.17 -39.13
CA GLY A 428 18.57 -6.65 -39.04
C GLY A 428 18.71 -7.99 -38.31
N SER A 429 19.90 -8.56 -38.39
CA SER A 429 20.29 -9.77 -37.68
C SER A 429 21.67 -9.57 -37.07
N LEU A 430 21.91 -10.15 -35.90
CA LEU A 430 23.22 -10.12 -35.24
C LEU A 430 23.52 -11.51 -34.69
N THR A 431 24.76 -11.95 -34.89
CA THR A 431 25.34 -13.08 -34.17
C THR A 431 25.53 -12.76 -32.69
N TYR A 432 25.78 -13.78 -31.86
CA TYR A 432 26.11 -13.56 -30.45
C TYR A 432 27.36 -12.69 -30.27
N ALA A 433 28.40 -12.90 -31.09
CA ALA A 433 29.60 -12.08 -31.08
C ALA A 433 29.30 -10.61 -31.41
N GLU A 434 28.52 -10.35 -32.46
CA GLU A 434 28.15 -8.99 -32.86
C GLU A 434 27.24 -8.31 -31.83
N LEU A 435 26.29 -9.04 -31.24
CA LEU A 435 25.39 -8.51 -30.21
C LEU A 435 26.16 -8.16 -28.93
N VAL A 436 27.15 -8.96 -28.53
CA VAL A 436 28.01 -8.67 -27.37
C VAL A 436 28.93 -7.47 -27.65
N ALA A 437 29.47 -7.37 -28.87
CA ALA A 437 30.25 -6.20 -29.29
C ALA A 437 29.41 -4.92 -29.20
N GLU A 438 28.17 -4.96 -29.70
CA GLU A 438 27.25 -3.82 -29.63
C GLU A 438 26.84 -3.49 -28.19
N ALA A 439 26.55 -4.51 -27.37
CA ALA A 439 26.27 -4.34 -25.95
C ALA A 439 27.45 -3.69 -25.20
N SER A 440 28.67 -4.08 -25.55
CA SER A 440 29.89 -3.48 -24.98
C SER A 440 30.00 -1.99 -25.30
N ARG A 441 29.70 -1.59 -26.55
CA ARG A 441 29.65 -0.17 -26.94
C ARG A 441 28.63 0.62 -26.13
N TRP A 442 27.43 0.05 -25.93
CA TRP A 442 26.40 0.69 -25.10
C TRP A 442 26.84 0.88 -23.66
N GLY A 443 27.38 -0.15 -23.01
CA GLY A 443 27.86 -0.05 -21.63
C GLY A 443 29.00 0.96 -21.48
N ASN A 444 29.97 0.96 -22.41
CA ASN A 444 31.04 1.95 -22.44
C ASN A 444 30.52 3.37 -22.68
N ALA A 445 29.52 3.56 -23.54
CA ALA A 445 28.89 4.86 -23.76
C ALA A 445 28.21 5.40 -22.50
N PHE A 446 27.52 4.54 -21.74
CA PHE A 446 26.92 4.92 -20.47
C PHE A 446 27.96 5.32 -19.42
N ILE A 447 29.08 4.59 -19.34
CA ILE A 447 30.22 4.93 -18.48
C ILE A 447 30.81 6.28 -18.91
N ALA A 448 31.05 6.47 -20.21
CA ALA A 448 31.61 7.72 -20.77
C ALA A 448 30.68 8.92 -20.55
N ALA A 449 29.37 8.71 -20.48
CA ALA A 449 28.38 9.73 -20.14
C ALA A 449 28.35 10.08 -18.63
N GLY A 450 29.18 9.42 -17.82
CA GLY A 450 29.39 9.73 -16.41
C GLY A 450 28.28 9.22 -15.48
N LEU A 451 27.56 8.17 -15.89
CA LEU A 451 26.65 7.45 -14.99
C LEU A 451 27.46 6.68 -13.93
N GLN A 452 26.93 6.61 -12.71
CA GLN A 452 27.47 5.79 -11.63
C GLN A 452 26.73 4.45 -11.52
N ARG A 453 27.40 3.42 -10.98
CA ARG A 453 26.79 2.10 -10.74
C ARG A 453 25.50 2.24 -9.93
N GLY A 454 24.44 1.54 -10.34
CA GLY A 454 23.11 1.64 -9.73
C GLY A 454 22.24 2.80 -10.24
N GLU A 455 22.75 3.66 -11.13
CA GLU A 455 21.92 4.64 -11.83
C GLU A 455 20.96 3.97 -12.81
N ARG A 456 19.76 4.54 -12.92
CA ARG A 456 18.67 4.01 -13.75
C ARG A 456 18.69 4.61 -15.15
N ILE A 457 18.29 3.82 -16.14
CA ILE A 457 18.19 4.24 -17.53
C ILE A 457 16.81 3.84 -18.09
N PRO A 458 15.86 4.77 -18.24
CA PRO A 458 14.57 4.51 -18.83
C PRO A 458 14.68 4.11 -20.30
N PHE A 459 14.11 2.96 -20.63
CA PHE A 459 14.09 2.38 -21.96
C PHE A 459 12.69 2.50 -22.53
N PHE A 460 12.52 3.45 -23.45
CA PHE A 460 11.30 3.63 -24.23
C PHE A 460 11.51 3.05 -25.63
N LEU A 461 11.85 1.76 -25.65
CA LEU A 461 12.33 1.02 -26.82
C LEU A 461 11.30 0.01 -27.32
N ASP A 462 11.27 -0.22 -28.63
CA ASP A 462 10.51 -1.31 -29.24
C ASP A 462 11.42 -2.54 -29.42
N ASP A 463 10.87 -3.63 -29.94
CA ASP A 463 11.59 -4.90 -30.10
C ASP A 463 12.52 -4.82 -31.32
N THR A 464 13.66 -4.16 -31.12
CA THR A 464 14.72 -3.95 -32.11
C THR A 464 16.08 -4.43 -31.59
N PRO A 465 17.08 -4.71 -32.45
CA PRO A 465 18.41 -5.14 -31.99
C PRO A 465 19.10 -4.17 -31.00
N ALA A 466 18.74 -2.88 -31.04
CA ALA A 466 19.22 -1.89 -30.08
C ALA A 466 18.76 -2.18 -28.64
N CYS A 467 17.57 -2.75 -28.44
CA CYS A 467 17.02 -3.06 -27.12
C CYS A 467 17.86 -4.08 -26.33
N PRO A 468 18.12 -5.32 -26.82
CA PRO A 468 18.98 -6.26 -26.11
C PRO A 468 20.41 -5.74 -25.98
N ALA A 469 20.96 -5.08 -27.00
CA ALA A 469 22.32 -4.54 -26.92
C ALA A 469 22.45 -3.51 -25.78
N ALA A 470 21.57 -2.51 -25.74
CA ALA A 470 21.57 -1.51 -24.69
C ALA A 470 21.29 -2.10 -23.30
N PHE A 471 20.36 -3.06 -23.21
CA PHE A 471 20.00 -3.70 -21.93
C PHE A 471 21.19 -4.46 -21.36
N PHE A 472 21.78 -5.35 -22.14
CA PHE A 472 22.90 -6.19 -21.71
C PHE A 472 24.17 -5.37 -21.46
N GLY A 473 24.40 -4.31 -22.24
CA GLY A 473 25.46 -3.33 -21.99
C GLY A 473 25.30 -2.59 -20.67
N ALA A 474 24.08 -2.14 -20.36
CA ALA A 474 23.77 -1.45 -19.12
C ALA A 474 23.99 -2.34 -17.89
N VAL A 475 23.41 -3.53 -17.85
CA VAL A 475 23.55 -4.44 -16.70
C VAL A 475 24.98 -4.96 -16.54
N ARG A 476 25.71 -5.18 -17.64
CA ARG A 476 27.14 -5.55 -17.62
C ARG A 476 27.98 -4.46 -16.95
N ALA A 477 27.68 -3.19 -17.24
CA ALA A 477 28.33 -2.04 -16.63
C ALA A 477 27.79 -1.68 -15.22
N GLY A 478 26.81 -2.43 -14.70
CA GLY A 478 26.23 -2.22 -13.37
C GLY A 478 25.21 -1.09 -13.29
N PHE A 479 24.62 -0.70 -14.42
CA PHE A 479 23.48 0.22 -14.49
C PHE A 479 22.15 -0.54 -14.50
N VAL A 480 21.07 0.17 -14.19
CA VAL A 480 19.73 -0.41 -14.00
C VAL A 480 18.78 0.05 -15.12
N PRO A 481 18.67 -0.68 -16.25
CA PRO A 481 17.67 -0.38 -17.26
C PRO A 481 16.24 -0.48 -16.69
N VAL A 482 15.38 0.46 -17.07
CA VAL A 482 13.98 0.52 -16.64
C VAL A 482 13.10 0.40 -17.88
N LEU A 483 12.50 -0.77 -18.07
CA LEU A 483 11.75 -1.09 -19.28
C LEU A 483 10.35 -0.44 -19.21
N LEU A 484 10.08 0.51 -20.11
CA LEU A 484 8.85 1.28 -20.13
C LEU A 484 7.92 0.85 -21.26
N ASN A 485 6.63 0.82 -20.98
CA ASN A 485 5.61 0.60 -22.00
C ASN A 485 5.53 1.80 -22.96
N ILE A 486 5.84 1.56 -24.24
CA ILE A 486 5.86 2.60 -25.27
C ILE A 486 4.48 3.21 -25.60
N GLN A 487 3.40 2.58 -25.15
CA GLN A 487 2.02 3.06 -25.31
C GLN A 487 1.56 3.99 -24.18
N THR A 488 2.44 4.36 -23.23
CA THR A 488 2.04 5.24 -22.12
C THR A 488 1.74 6.66 -22.57
N THR A 489 0.90 7.33 -21.77
CA THR A 489 0.56 8.74 -21.94
C THR A 489 1.73 9.66 -21.53
N PRO A 490 1.76 10.91 -21.99
CA PRO A 490 2.78 11.90 -21.60
C PRO A 490 2.88 12.10 -20.07
N ASP A 491 1.76 12.23 -19.36
CA ASP A 491 1.73 12.38 -17.90
C ASP A 491 2.37 11.18 -17.18
N THR A 492 2.03 9.96 -17.61
CA THR A 492 2.61 8.75 -17.05
C THR A 492 4.10 8.62 -17.37
N LEU A 493 4.51 9.02 -18.58
CA LEU A 493 5.93 9.05 -18.95
C LEU A 493 6.71 10.06 -18.08
N ASN A 494 6.19 11.28 -17.87
CA ASN A 494 6.79 12.26 -16.95
C ASN A 494 6.94 11.68 -15.53
N PHE A 495 5.91 10.99 -15.03
CA PHE A 495 5.97 10.31 -13.75
C PHE A 495 7.10 9.27 -13.70
N TYR A 496 7.24 8.40 -14.71
CA TYR A 496 8.34 7.44 -14.76
C TYR A 496 9.72 8.10 -14.74
N LEU A 497 9.90 9.17 -15.52
CA LEU A 497 11.17 9.89 -15.57
C LEU A 497 11.51 10.56 -14.22
N LYS A 498 10.51 11.05 -13.49
CA LYS A 498 10.68 11.58 -12.13
C LYS A 498 11.00 10.50 -11.11
N ASP A 499 10.24 9.40 -11.10
CA ASP A 499 10.39 8.34 -10.10
C ASP A 499 11.71 7.57 -10.26
N THR A 500 12.15 7.39 -11.51
CA THR A 500 13.47 6.80 -11.79
C THR A 500 14.61 7.73 -11.41
N GLY A 501 14.43 9.05 -11.40
CA GLY A 501 15.50 10.02 -11.15
C GLY A 501 16.66 9.92 -12.15
N ALA A 502 16.38 9.41 -13.36
CA ALA A 502 17.40 9.10 -14.35
C ALA A 502 17.92 10.35 -15.06
N ARG A 503 19.20 10.32 -15.43
CA ARG A 503 19.86 11.40 -16.20
C ARG A 503 19.85 11.18 -17.70
N ILE A 504 19.78 9.92 -18.13
CA ILE A 504 19.78 9.50 -19.53
C ILE A 504 18.57 8.61 -19.76
N ALA A 505 17.84 8.83 -20.85
CA ALA A 505 16.77 7.96 -21.32
C ALA A 505 17.01 7.53 -22.78
N LEU A 506 16.55 6.34 -23.15
CA LEU A 506 16.59 5.84 -24.53
C LEU A 506 15.19 5.86 -25.13
N CYS A 507 15.07 6.22 -26.41
CA CYS A 507 13.81 6.17 -27.14
C CYS A 507 13.98 5.70 -28.59
N GLU A 508 12.97 5.01 -29.13
CA GLU A 508 12.88 4.80 -30.58
C GLU A 508 12.65 6.11 -31.32
N ALA A 509 13.26 6.27 -32.50
CA ALA A 509 13.08 7.45 -33.34
C ALA A 509 11.60 7.77 -33.64
N ALA A 510 10.78 6.75 -33.91
CA ALA A 510 9.34 6.92 -34.18
C ALA A 510 8.56 7.43 -32.95
N LEU A 511 9.15 7.40 -31.76
CA LEU A 511 8.53 7.79 -30.50
C LEU A 511 9.20 9.03 -29.88
N ALA A 512 10.21 9.61 -30.53
CA ALA A 512 11.00 10.70 -30.00
C ALA A 512 10.14 11.92 -29.66
N ASP A 513 9.06 12.19 -30.40
CA ASP A 513 8.15 13.32 -30.16
C ASP A 513 7.43 13.25 -28.80
N LYS A 514 7.33 12.06 -28.18
CA LYS A 514 6.79 11.92 -26.83
C LYS A 514 7.69 12.54 -25.76
N PHE A 515 8.98 12.77 -26.03
CA PHE A 515 9.93 13.41 -25.12
C PHE A 515 9.96 14.93 -25.34
N GLY A 516 8.79 15.57 -25.34
CA GLY A 516 8.65 17.02 -25.43
C GLY A 516 8.96 17.74 -24.11
N ALA A 517 8.99 19.08 -24.13
CA ALA A 517 9.34 19.90 -22.97
C ALA A 517 8.45 19.61 -21.74
N GLU A 518 7.14 19.39 -21.94
CA GLU A 518 6.20 19.05 -20.86
C GLU A 518 6.56 17.71 -20.18
N VAL A 519 6.95 16.71 -20.95
CA VAL A 519 7.31 15.38 -20.41
C VAL A 519 8.64 15.42 -19.68
N LEU A 520 9.55 16.30 -20.08
CA LEU A 520 10.85 16.47 -19.42
C LEU A 520 10.79 17.42 -18.22
N ASP A 521 9.71 18.18 -18.06
CA ASP A 521 9.59 19.18 -16.99
C ASP A 521 9.67 18.56 -15.58
N GLY A 522 10.55 19.13 -14.77
CA GLY A 522 10.86 18.66 -13.41
C GLY A 522 11.48 17.26 -13.34
N THR A 523 11.98 16.71 -14.45
CA THR A 523 12.74 15.44 -14.47
C THR A 523 14.24 15.71 -14.33
N ALA A 524 15.02 14.68 -13.99
CA ALA A 524 16.48 14.75 -13.99
C ALA A 524 17.13 14.44 -15.36
N VAL A 525 16.32 14.16 -16.39
CA VAL A 525 16.80 13.72 -17.69
C VAL A 525 17.50 14.87 -18.40
N ALA A 526 18.82 14.74 -18.54
CA ALA A 526 19.65 15.69 -19.24
C ALA A 526 19.81 15.35 -20.73
N GLN A 527 19.71 14.06 -21.08
CA GLN A 527 19.93 13.57 -22.43
C GLN A 527 18.98 12.43 -22.80
N VAL A 528 18.39 12.51 -24.00
CA VAL A 528 17.62 11.44 -24.61
C VAL A 528 18.39 10.88 -25.80
N VAL A 529 18.68 9.57 -25.77
CA VAL A 529 19.38 8.86 -26.86
C VAL A 529 18.34 8.23 -27.78
N THR A 530 18.30 8.70 -29.03
CA THR A 530 17.38 8.20 -30.05
C THR A 530 18.01 7.03 -30.81
N VAL A 531 17.39 5.85 -30.76
CA VAL A 531 17.82 4.66 -31.51
C VAL A 531 17.09 4.57 -32.86
N ASN A 532 17.67 3.82 -33.81
CA ASN A 532 17.08 3.52 -35.12
C ASN A 532 16.62 4.74 -35.94
N GLY A 533 17.31 5.87 -35.80
CA GLY A 533 17.01 7.07 -36.58
C GLY A 533 17.90 8.25 -36.22
N VAL A 534 17.48 9.43 -36.66
CA VAL A 534 18.16 10.71 -36.38
C VAL A 534 17.61 11.34 -35.10
N ALA A 535 18.37 12.26 -34.52
CA ALA A 535 17.95 13.03 -33.35
C ALA A 535 17.98 14.51 -33.66
N ASP A 536 16.85 15.18 -33.42
CA ASP A 536 16.69 16.63 -33.57
C ASP A 536 16.38 17.27 -32.20
N GLY A 537 17.09 18.36 -31.87
CA GLY A 537 16.89 19.11 -30.63
C GLY A 537 18.12 19.15 -29.71
N THR A 538 18.12 20.07 -28.74
CA THR A 538 19.29 20.38 -27.89
C THR A 538 19.59 19.36 -26.81
N GLN A 539 18.61 18.55 -26.40
CA GLN A 539 18.75 17.50 -25.37
C GLN A 539 18.68 16.08 -25.96
N ARG A 540 18.86 15.94 -27.28
CA ARG A 540 18.75 14.66 -27.98
C ARG A 540 20.04 14.33 -28.72
N ILE A 541 20.39 13.05 -28.78
CA ILE A 541 21.53 12.54 -29.53
C ILE A 541 21.14 11.25 -30.25
N ALA A 542 21.57 11.09 -31.50
CA ALA A 542 21.36 9.83 -32.22
C ALA A 542 22.30 8.75 -31.65
N ALA A 543 21.82 7.51 -31.52
CA ALA A 543 22.60 6.41 -30.95
C ALA A 543 23.94 6.21 -31.68
N VAL A 544 23.97 6.37 -33.01
CA VAL A 544 25.21 6.30 -33.80
C VAL A 544 26.29 7.28 -33.31
N ASN A 545 25.90 8.46 -32.84
CA ASN A 545 26.83 9.45 -32.30
C ASN A 545 27.17 9.17 -30.83
N PHE A 546 26.20 8.67 -30.05
CA PHE A 546 26.41 8.29 -28.65
C PHE A 546 27.40 7.13 -28.49
N LEU A 547 27.35 6.17 -29.43
CA LEU A 547 28.19 4.98 -29.47
C LEU A 547 29.52 5.19 -30.22
N ASN A 548 29.68 6.33 -30.90
CA ASN A 548 30.83 6.56 -31.76
C ASN A 548 32.16 6.49 -30.99
N GLY A 549 33.08 5.66 -31.46
CA GLY A 549 34.41 5.49 -30.85
C GLY A 549 34.42 4.70 -29.54
N GLN A 550 33.30 4.12 -29.11
CA GLN A 550 33.26 3.29 -27.92
C GLN A 550 33.87 1.90 -28.18
N PRO A 551 34.64 1.34 -27.23
CA PRO A 551 35.18 -0.01 -27.36
C PRO A 551 34.07 -1.06 -27.46
N ASP A 552 34.36 -2.14 -28.18
CA ASP A 552 33.52 -3.33 -28.33
C ASP A 552 33.82 -4.44 -27.31
N GLU A 553 34.65 -4.13 -26.31
CA GLU A 553 34.88 -4.96 -25.13
C GLU A 553 34.42 -4.25 -23.85
N LEU A 554 33.80 -4.98 -22.93
CA LEU A 554 33.29 -4.44 -21.67
C LEU A 554 33.52 -5.43 -20.50
N PRO A 555 34.41 -5.09 -19.55
CA PRO A 555 34.57 -5.85 -18.31
C PRO A 555 33.26 -5.91 -17.50
N CYS A 556 33.11 -6.96 -16.69
CA CYS A 556 31.96 -7.04 -15.76
C CYS A 556 32.14 -6.00 -14.69
N ALA A 557 31.09 -5.23 -14.41
CA ALA A 557 31.02 -4.50 -13.16
C ALA A 557 30.99 -5.49 -11.98
N ASP A 558 31.69 -5.11 -10.91
CA ASP A 558 31.64 -5.80 -9.63
C ASP A 558 30.24 -5.60 -9.04
N THR A 559 29.37 -6.58 -9.22
CA THR A 559 27.96 -6.59 -8.80
C THR A 559 27.71 -7.89 -8.05
N GLY A 560 26.81 -7.88 -7.09
CA GLY A 560 26.33 -9.07 -6.38
C GLY A 560 24.99 -9.55 -6.94
N PRO A 561 24.60 -10.80 -6.63
CA PRO A 561 23.31 -11.33 -7.06
C PRO A 561 22.12 -10.53 -6.53
N ASP A 562 22.28 -9.86 -5.39
CA ASP A 562 21.25 -9.04 -4.73
C ASP A 562 21.29 -7.56 -5.15
N ASP A 563 22.21 -7.16 -6.03
CA ASP A 563 22.21 -5.81 -6.59
C ASP A 563 21.08 -5.66 -7.62
N MET A 564 20.54 -4.44 -7.72
CA MET A 564 19.52 -4.10 -8.71
C MET A 564 20.02 -4.37 -10.12
N ALA A 565 19.25 -5.12 -10.90
CA ALA A 565 19.55 -5.38 -12.30
C ALA A 565 18.68 -4.53 -13.22
N PHE A 566 17.35 -4.55 -13.07
CA PHE A 566 16.45 -3.82 -13.95
C PHE A 566 15.07 -3.65 -13.33
N TRP A 567 14.26 -2.74 -13.86
CA TRP A 567 12.90 -2.50 -13.39
C TRP A 567 11.86 -2.66 -14.50
N MET A 568 10.62 -2.91 -14.07
CA MET A 568 9.41 -2.80 -14.89
C MET A 568 8.32 -2.06 -14.11
N TYR A 569 7.35 -1.46 -14.79
CA TYR A 569 6.19 -0.86 -14.10
C TYR A 569 4.94 -1.72 -14.23
N SER A 570 4.18 -1.83 -13.14
CA SER A 570 2.80 -2.35 -13.16
C SER A 570 1.77 -1.23 -13.02
N SER A 571 0.64 -1.36 -13.73
CA SER A 571 -0.52 -0.49 -13.55
C SER A 571 -1.23 -0.86 -12.24
N GLY A 572 -1.22 0.02 -11.25
CA GLY A 572 -1.98 -0.19 -10.01
C GLY A 572 -3.49 -0.18 -10.28
N SER A 573 -4.24 -1.07 -9.63
CA SER A 573 -5.70 -1.13 -9.74
C SER A 573 -6.40 0.13 -9.21
N THR A 574 -5.74 0.90 -8.34
CA THR A 574 -6.33 2.03 -7.60
C THR A 574 -5.41 3.26 -7.48
N GLY A 575 -4.25 3.31 -8.16
CA GLY A 575 -3.27 4.40 -8.00
C GLY A 575 -2.20 4.50 -9.10
N ARG A 576 -1.20 5.38 -8.89
CA ARG A 576 -0.06 5.55 -9.82
C ARG A 576 0.71 4.23 -10.00
N PRO A 577 1.31 4.00 -11.19
CA PRO A 577 2.10 2.80 -11.46
C PRO A 577 3.19 2.54 -10.41
N LYS A 578 3.56 1.27 -10.21
CA LYS A 578 4.56 0.85 -9.22
C LYS A 578 5.80 0.32 -9.95
N GLY A 579 6.99 0.87 -9.65
CA GLY A 579 8.26 0.37 -10.17
C GLY A 579 8.64 -0.92 -9.45
N ILE A 580 8.68 -2.04 -10.16
CA ILE A 580 9.05 -3.36 -9.66
C ILE A 580 10.54 -3.55 -9.90
N VAL A 581 11.28 -3.79 -8.82
CA VAL A 581 12.74 -3.97 -8.89
C VAL A 581 13.07 -5.45 -9.06
N HIS A 582 13.95 -5.78 -10.00
CA HIS A 582 14.51 -7.12 -10.18
C HIS A 582 16.01 -7.14 -9.89
N LEU A 583 16.48 -8.27 -9.39
CA LEU A 583 17.87 -8.50 -8.99
C LEU A 583 18.62 -9.29 -10.05
N HIS A 584 19.96 -9.28 -10.00
CA HIS A 584 20.79 -9.90 -11.05
C HIS A 584 20.59 -11.41 -11.19
N HIS A 585 20.16 -12.10 -10.13
CA HIS A 585 19.95 -13.54 -10.18
C HIS A 585 18.56 -13.95 -10.71
N ASP A 586 17.58 -13.03 -10.77
CA ASP A 586 16.18 -13.35 -11.11
C ASP A 586 16.02 -14.00 -12.48
N MET A 587 16.76 -13.50 -13.48
CA MET A 587 16.72 -14.04 -14.85
C MET A 587 17.22 -15.49 -14.87
N ALA A 588 18.35 -15.76 -14.21
CA ALA A 588 18.89 -17.10 -14.14
C ALA A 588 17.94 -18.06 -13.40
N TYR A 589 17.25 -17.57 -12.36
CA TYR A 589 16.27 -18.36 -11.62
C TYR A 589 15.06 -18.73 -12.47
N THR A 590 14.48 -17.79 -13.22
CA THR A 590 13.36 -18.10 -14.14
C THR A 590 13.76 -19.08 -15.24
N GLN A 591 15.01 -19.03 -15.71
CA GLN A 591 15.56 -20.03 -16.63
C GLN A 591 15.72 -21.41 -15.95
N ALA A 592 16.29 -21.46 -14.75
CA ALA A 592 16.51 -22.70 -14.00
C ALA A 592 15.21 -23.39 -13.58
N SER A 593 14.12 -22.62 -13.43
CA SER A 593 12.77 -23.08 -13.15
C SER A 593 11.96 -23.28 -14.44
N PHE A 594 11.16 -22.29 -14.85
CA PHE A 594 10.25 -22.37 -16.00
C PHE A 594 10.98 -22.76 -17.30
N GLY A 595 12.11 -22.12 -17.59
CA GLY A 595 12.89 -22.37 -18.81
C GLY A 595 13.30 -23.84 -18.96
N LYS A 596 13.84 -24.44 -17.91
CA LYS A 596 14.36 -25.81 -17.88
C LYS A 596 13.26 -26.87 -17.74
N TYR A 597 12.28 -26.64 -16.86
CA TYR A 597 11.32 -27.68 -16.48
C TYR A 597 10.04 -27.67 -17.32
N VAL A 598 9.65 -26.52 -17.89
CA VAL A 598 8.42 -26.39 -18.68
C VAL A 598 8.74 -26.06 -20.13
N LEU A 599 9.45 -24.97 -20.38
CA LEU A 599 9.63 -24.43 -21.73
C LEU A 599 10.51 -25.31 -22.61
N LYS A 600 11.63 -25.83 -22.07
CA LYS A 600 12.53 -26.81 -22.71
C LYS A 600 12.99 -26.40 -24.11
N LEU A 601 13.48 -25.16 -24.25
CA LEU A 601 14.10 -24.72 -25.50
C LEU A 601 15.39 -25.50 -25.80
N SER A 602 15.68 -25.62 -27.09
CA SER A 602 16.92 -26.12 -27.66
C SER A 602 17.66 -24.97 -28.35
N LYS A 603 18.98 -25.10 -28.51
CA LYS A 603 19.78 -24.07 -29.18
C LYS A 603 19.35 -23.86 -30.63
N GLU A 604 18.70 -24.83 -31.26
CA GLU A 604 18.21 -24.74 -32.64
C GLU A 604 16.95 -23.88 -32.77
N ASP A 605 16.31 -23.51 -31.66
CA ASP A 605 15.05 -22.79 -31.70
C ASP A 605 15.17 -21.34 -32.16
N ILE A 606 14.12 -20.89 -32.83
CA ILE A 606 13.85 -19.49 -33.16
C ILE A 606 12.59 -19.09 -32.40
N CYS A 607 12.75 -18.22 -31.40
CA CYS A 607 11.71 -17.76 -30.50
C CYS A 607 11.08 -16.47 -31.03
N PHE A 608 9.76 -16.47 -31.25
CA PHE A 608 9.01 -15.27 -31.60
C PHE A 608 8.02 -14.89 -30.50
N SER A 609 8.27 -13.77 -29.83
CA SER A 609 7.38 -13.23 -28.81
C SER A 609 6.52 -12.11 -29.39
N ALA A 610 5.20 -12.31 -29.43
CA ALA A 610 4.28 -11.20 -29.70
C ALA A 610 4.11 -10.24 -28.50
N PRO A 611 4.10 -10.72 -27.24
CA PRO A 611 4.26 -9.85 -26.08
C PRO A 611 5.61 -9.14 -26.10
N LYS A 612 5.58 -7.82 -25.91
CA LYS A 612 6.76 -6.94 -26.02
C LYS A 612 7.74 -7.07 -24.87
N ILE A 613 9.01 -6.77 -25.14
CA ILE A 613 10.12 -6.90 -24.18
C ILE A 613 9.88 -6.09 -22.89
N TYR A 614 9.19 -4.95 -22.96
CA TYR A 614 8.89 -4.14 -21.77
C TYR A 614 7.82 -4.74 -20.84
N PHE A 615 7.29 -5.92 -21.15
CA PHE A 615 6.48 -6.73 -20.25
C PHE A 615 7.26 -7.97 -19.81
N ALA A 616 7.13 -8.36 -18.53
CA ALA A 616 7.90 -9.45 -17.95
C ALA A 616 7.81 -10.78 -18.74
N TYR A 617 6.63 -11.10 -19.27
CA TYR A 617 6.44 -12.26 -20.14
C TYR A 617 7.24 -12.12 -21.45
N GLY A 618 7.13 -10.99 -22.17
CA GLY A 618 7.89 -10.76 -23.39
C GLY A 618 9.41 -10.66 -23.16
N PHE A 619 9.81 -10.09 -22.02
CA PHE A 619 11.19 -10.04 -21.57
C PHE A 619 11.80 -11.44 -21.43
N GLY A 620 11.10 -12.35 -20.75
CA GLY A 620 11.53 -13.75 -20.61
C GLY A 620 11.67 -14.43 -21.97
N ASN A 621 10.63 -14.32 -22.79
CA ASN A 621 10.52 -14.96 -24.11
C ASN A 621 11.59 -14.50 -25.11
N SER A 622 11.98 -13.22 -25.05
CA SER A 622 12.90 -12.61 -26.01
C SER A 622 14.35 -12.55 -25.51
N PHE A 623 14.59 -12.40 -24.20
CA PHE A 623 15.94 -12.29 -23.64
C PHE A 623 16.32 -13.55 -22.87
N THR A 624 15.62 -13.80 -21.75
CA THR A 624 16.10 -14.72 -20.72
C THR A 624 16.26 -16.12 -21.26
N PHE A 625 15.21 -16.72 -21.80
CA PHE A 625 15.23 -18.13 -22.18
C PHE A 625 16.06 -18.42 -23.43
N PRO A 626 15.89 -17.71 -24.57
CA PRO A 626 16.66 -18.02 -25.77
C PRO A 626 18.16 -17.79 -25.56
N PHE A 627 18.58 -16.69 -24.94
CA PHE A 627 20.00 -16.40 -24.76
C PHE A 627 20.67 -17.31 -23.74
N SER A 628 19.94 -17.74 -22.69
CA SER A 628 20.48 -18.66 -21.68
C SER A 628 20.96 -19.99 -22.26
N ILE A 629 20.40 -20.43 -23.39
CA ILE A 629 20.72 -21.70 -24.05
C ILE A 629 21.32 -21.55 -25.45
N GLY A 630 21.52 -20.32 -25.91
CA GLY A 630 22.14 -20.03 -27.20
C GLY A 630 21.20 -20.24 -28.38
N ALA A 631 19.90 -20.01 -28.23
CA ALA A 631 18.88 -20.00 -29.30
C ALA A 631 18.82 -18.64 -29.99
N THR A 632 17.93 -18.49 -30.98
CA THR A 632 17.74 -17.25 -31.73
C THR A 632 16.42 -16.58 -31.33
N THR A 633 16.42 -15.27 -31.15
CA THR A 633 15.21 -14.45 -30.93
C THR A 633 14.83 -13.71 -32.21
N LEU A 634 13.57 -13.84 -32.63
CA LEU A 634 12.98 -13.04 -33.69
C LEU A 634 12.37 -11.77 -33.12
N LEU A 635 12.95 -10.62 -33.46
CA LEU A 635 12.54 -9.30 -33.02
C LEU A 635 11.69 -8.60 -34.09
N VAL A 636 10.48 -8.21 -33.72
CA VAL A 636 9.54 -7.53 -34.61
C VAL A 636 8.95 -6.31 -33.89
N ALA A 637 9.30 -5.12 -34.38
CA ALA A 637 8.77 -3.86 -33.86
C ALA A 637 7.29 -3.65 -34.23
N GLY A 638 6.60 -2.78 -33.49
CA GLY A 638 5.20 -2.42 -33.75
C GLY A 638 4.18 -3.40 -33.16
N GLN A 639 2.89 -3.10 -33.32
CA GLN A 639 1.84 -3.95 -32.73
C GLN A 639 1.75 -5.32 -33.42
N PRO A 640 1.55 -6.43 -32.67
CA PRO A 640 1.44 -7.77 -33.22
C PRO A 640 0.05 -8.02 -33.82
N LEU A 641 -0.26 -7.32 -34.92
CA LEU A 641 -1.51 -7.52 -35.66
C LEU A 641 -1.55 -8.93 -36.28
N PRO A 642 -2.72 -9.57 -36.42
CA PRO A 642 -2.81 -10.97 -36.87
C PRO A 642 -2.11 -11.25 -38.20
N GLU A 643 -2.35 -10.42 -39.22
CA GLU A 643 -1.71 -10.61 -40.54
C GLU A 643 -0.19 -10.46 -40.45
N ALA A 644 0.30 -9.43 -39.74
CA ALA A 644 1.73 -9.22 -39.55
C ALA A 644 2.41 -10.38 -38.82
N VAL A 645 1.73 -10.97 -37.82
CA VAL A 645 2.21 -12.16 -37.10
C VAL A 645 2.25 -13.37 -38.02
N LEU A 646 1.21 -13.60 -38.83
CA LEU A 646 1.17 -14.72 -39.78
C LEU A 646 2.23 -14.57 -40.90
N ASP A 647 2.39 -13.36 -41.46
CA ASP A 647 3.45 -13.01 -42.41
C ASP A 647 4.84 -13.29 -41.82
N THR A 648 5.04 -12.90 -40.55
CA THR A 648 6.29 -13.11 -39.83
C THR A 648 6.58 -14.59 -39.66
N VAL A 649 5.59 -15.39 -39.24
CA VAL A 649 5.77 -16.83 -39.06
C VAL A 649 6.13 -17.50 -40.39
N GLU A 650 5.45 -17.14 -41.48
CA GLU A 650 5.72 -17.68 -42.80
C GLU A 650 7.10 -17.28 -43.33
N THR A 651 7.54 -16.05 -43.06
CA THR A 651 8.81 -15.51 -43.57
C THR A 651 10.02 -16.03 -42.79
N PHE A 652 9.97 -15.95 -41.46
CA PHE A 652 11.11 -16.23 -40.59
C PHE A 652 11.11 -17.63 -39.99
N LYS A 653 10.02 -18.39 -40.19
CA LYS A 653 9.85 -19.78 -39.74
C LYS A 653 10.27 -20.00 -38.27
N PRO A 654 9.75 -19.21 -37.31
CA PRO A 654 10.03 -19.44 -35.90
C PRO A 654 9.57 -20.84 -35.50
N THR A 655 10.26 -21.44 -34.54
CA THR A 655 9.94 -22.77 -34.01
C THR A 655 9.05 -22.70 -32.77
N VAL A 656 9.17 -21.62 -32.01
CA VAL A 656 8.39 -21.36 -30.79
C VAL A 656 7.72 -20.00 -30.89
N ILE A 657 6.40 -19.96 -30.71
CA ILE A 657 5.64 -18.71 -30.64
C ILE A 657 5.09 -18.49 -29.23
N PHE A 658 5.21 -17.26 -28.74
CA PHE A 658 4.63 -16.82 -27.48
C PHE A 658 3.54 -15.79 -27.75
N GLY A 659 2.35 -16.03 -27.21
CA GLY A 659 1.17 -15.19 -27.42
C GLY A 659 0.33 -15.03 -26.16
N LEU A 660 -0.61 -14.10 -26.20
CA LEU A 660 -1.68 -13.98 -25.21
C LEU A 660 -2.98 -14.59 -25.77
N PRO A 661 -3.96 -14.96 -24.94
CA PRO A 661 -5.22 -15.54 -25.43
C PRO A 661 -5.93 -14.68 -26.49
N THR A 662 -5.85 -13.36 -26.35
CA THR A 662 -6.38 -12.37 -27.32
C THR A 662 -5.74 -12.50 -28.69
N LEU A 663 -4.41 -12.70 -28.75
CA LEU A 663 -3.70 -12.91 -30.01
C LEU A 663 -4.11 -14.23 -30.65
N TYR A 664 -4.11 -15.34 -29.92
CA TYR A 664 -4.53 -16.63 -30.46
C TYR A 664 -5.96 -16.58 -31.00
N THR A 665 -6.86 -15.92 -30.27
CA THR A 665 -8.23 -15.68 -30.74
C THR A 665 -8.27 -14.92 -32.05
N ALA A 666 -7.45 -13.89 -32.20
CA ALA A 666 -7.38 -13.09 -33.41
C ALA A 666 -6.76 -13.88 -34.59
N LEU A 667 -5.72 -14.69 -34.32
CA LEU A 667 -5.05 -15.52 -35.32
C LEU A 667 -5.97 -16.62 -35.86
N VAL A 668 -6.67 -17.37 -35.01
CA VAL A 668 -7.57 -18.44 -35.47
C VAL A 668 -8.78 -17.92 -36.26
N ARG A 669 -9.13 -16.64 -36.06
CA ARG A 669 -10.23 -15.95 -36.77
C ARG A 669 -9.77 -15.27 -38.06
N ALA A 670 -8.47 -15.06 -38.27
CA ALA A 670 -7.95 -14.45 -39.48
C ALA A 670 -8.20 -15.38 -40.68
N SER A 671 -8.77 -14.83 -41.76
CA SER A 671 -9.09 -15.61 -42.97
C SER A 671 -7.84 -16.19 -43.62
N SER A 672 -6.71 -15.50 -43.53
CA SER A 672 -5.41 -15.91 -44.04
C SER A 672 -4.77 -17.05 -43.25
N ALA A 673 -5.18 -17.31 -41.99
CA ALA A 673 -4.55 -18.33 -41.15
C ALA A 673 -4.60 -19.74 -41.77
N LYS A 674 -5.61 -20.03 -42.60
CA LYS A 674 -5.75 -21.30 -43.32
C LYS A 674 -4.84 -21.44 -44.53
N THR A 675 -4.34 -20.34 -45.07
CA THR A 675 -3.52 -20.31 -46.29
C THR A 675 -2.03 -20.09 -46.00
N ARG A 676 -1.68 -19.67 -44.78
CA ARG A 676 -0.30 -19.40 -44.36
C ARG A 676 0.37 -20.65 -43.84
N ASP A 677 1.65 -20.82 -44.15
CA ASP A 677 2.42 -21.96 -43.65
C ASP A 677 2.94 -21.72 -42.22
N LEU A 678 2.28 -22.39 -41.27
CA LEU A 678 2.61 -22.39 -39.83
C LEU A 678 3.39 -23.65 -39.39
N SER A 679 3.84 -24.50 -40.33
CA SER A 679 4.44 -25.81 -40.02
C SER A 679 5.79 -25.75 -39.31
N SER A 680 6.45 -24.58 -39.29
CA SER A 680 7.68 -24.39 -38.53
C SER A 680 7.44 -24.41 -37.01
N LEU A 681 6.23 -24.05 -36.58
CA LEU A 681 5.87 -23.99 -35.16
C LEU A 681 5.78 -25.41 -34.59
N ARG A 682 6.76 -25.76 -33.75
CA ARG A 682 6.73 -27.00 -32.97
C ARG A 682 6.12 -26.81 -31.59
N GLN A 683 6.03 -25.56 -31.11
CA GLN A 683 5.57 -25.25 -29.77
C GLN A 683 4.92 -23.85 -29.72
N SER A 684 3.82 -23.75 -28.98
CA SER A 684 3.07 -22.51 -28.78
C SER A 684 2.84 -22.30 -27.30
N MET A 685 3.14 -21.12 -26.78
CA MET A 685 2.96 -20.77 -25.36
C MET A 685 1.92 -19.66 -25.21
N SER A 686 1.06 -19.78 -24.20
CA SER A 686 0.11 -18.73 -23.82
C SER A 686 0.20 -18.40 -22.34
N ALA A 687 0.00 -17.13 -21.97
CA ALA A 687 0.04 -16.74 -20.57
C ALA A 687 -0.92 -15.61 -20.23
N ALA A 688 -0.96 -15.28 -18.94
CA ALA A 688 -1.72 -14.21 -18.29
C ALA A 688 -3.22 -14.47 -18.08
N GLU A 689 -3.88 -15.21 -18.97
CA GLU A 689 -5.30 -15.57 -18.91
C GLU A 689 -5.52 -16.98 -19.49
N ILE A 690 -6.69 -17.56 -19.24
CA ILE A 690 -7.09 -18.87 -19.75
C ILE A 690 -7.72 -18.71 -21.14
N LEU A 691 -7.34 -19.58 -22.08
CA LEU A 691 -7.91 -19.74 -23.41
C LEU A 691 -9.24 -20.50 -23.36
N SER A 692 -10.19 -20.10 -24.21
CA SER A 692 -11.37 -20.93 -24.42
C SER A 692 -11.01 -22.22 -25.16
N GLU A 693 -11.74 -23.29 -24.86
CA GLU A 693 -11.57 -24.59 -25.51
C GLU A 693 -11.71 -24.50 -27.05
N ASP A 694 -12.58 -23.61 -27.54
CA ASP A 694 -12.75 -23.37 -28.98
C ASP A 694 -11.47 -22.84 -29.64
N VAL A 695 -10.83 -21.82 -29.05
CA VAL A 695 -9.60 -21.24 -29.60
C VAL A 695 -8.46 -22.26 -29.53
N TYR A 696 -8.42 -22.99 -28.43
CA TYR A 696 -7.44 -24.02 -28.17
C TYR A 696 -7.50 -25.16 -29.20
N ASN A 697 -8.71 -25.65 -29.52
CA ASN A 697 -8.91 -26.66 -30.56
C ASN A 697 -8.68 -26.09 -31.96
N ALA A 698 -9.14 -24.87 -32.25
CA ALA A 698 -8.91 -24.21 -33.54
C ALA A 698 -7.41 -24.03 -33.83
N TRP A 699 -6.61 -23.64 -32.82
CA TRP A 699 -5.16 -23.55 -32.97
C TRP A 699 -4.52 -24.91 -33.23
N LYS A 700 -4.95 -25.96 -32.52
CA LYS A 700 -4.50 -27.34 -32.78
C LYS A 700 -4.76 -27.78 -34.22
N HIS A 701 -5.90 -27.39 -34.80
CA HIS A 701 -6.18 -27.68 -36.20
C HIS A 701 -5.23 -26.97 -37.18
N LEU A 702 -4.72 -25.79 -36.83
CA LEU A 702 -3.79 -25.03 -37.66
C LEU A 702 -2.33 -25.50 -37.52
N THR A 703 -1.89 -25.86 -36.31
CA THR A 703 -0.46 -26.10 -36.00
C THR A 703 -0.14 -27.53 -35.56
N GLY A 704 -1.15 -28.38 -35.42
CA GLY A 704 -1.00 -29.77 -34.96
C GLY A 704 -0.84 -29.91 -33.44
N HIS A 705 -0.67 -28.82 -32.69
CA HIS A 705 -0.47 -28.84 -31.25
C HIS A 705 -1.23 -27.70 -30.56
N ARG A 706 -1.39 -27.84 -29.25
CA ARG A 706 -2.16 -26.90 -28.42
C ARG A 706 -1.24 -25.85 -27.78
N PRO A 707 -1.68 -24.60 -27.56
CA PRO A 707 -0.90 -23.65 -26.77
C PRO A 707 -0.76 -24.14 -25.33
N THR A 708 0.46 -24.14 -24.79
CA THR A 708 0.68 -24.47 -23.37
C THR A 708 0.48 -23.21 -22.54
N GLU A 709 -0.51 -23.24 -21.65
CA GLU A 709 -0.91 -22.10 -20.82
C GLU A 709 -0.10 -22.01 -19.53
N GLY A 710 0.10 -20.78 -19.06
CA GLY A 710 0.66 -20.51 -17.74
C GLY A 710 0.24 -19.16 -17.15
N LEU A 711 0.44 -19.02 -15.86
CA LEU A 711 0.19 -17.81 -15.09
C LEU A 711 1.47 -17.37 -14.38
N GLY A 712 1.70 -16.06 -14.43
CA GLY A 712 2.83 -15.40 -13.80
C GLY A 712 2.48 -13.97 -13.40
N SER A 713 3.44 -13.27 -12.84
CA SER A 713 3.33 -11.84 -12.54
C SER A 713 4.64 -11.13 -12.83
N THR A 714 4.59 -9.82 -12.98
CA THR A 714 5.81 -9.01 -13.09
C THR A 714 6.63 -9.10 -11.81
N GLU A 715 5.99 -9.16 -10.63
CA GLU A 715 6.65 -9.29 -9.34
C GLU A 715 7.46 -10.59 -9.20
N LEU A 716 7.16 -11.65 -9.96
CA LEU A 716 7.92 -12.91 -9.96
C LEU A 716 8.77 -13.07 -11.23
N LEU A 717 8.91 -11.98 -12.00
CA LEU A 717 9.54 -11.87 -13.31
C LEU A 717 8.90 -12.72 -14.43
N HIS A 718 8.35 -13.89 -14.13
CA HIS A 718 7.75 -14.77 -15.13
C HIS A 718 6.67 -15.71 -14.56
N ILE A 719 6.40 -16.79 -15.28
CA ILE A 719 5.41 -17.84 -15.01
C ILE A 719 5.84 -18.72 -13.83
N TYR A 720 4.94 -18.86 -12.85
CA TYR A 720 5.10 -19.71 -11.65
C TYR A 720 4.06 -20.85 -11.59
N LEU A 721 3.00 -20.78 -12.41
CA LEU A 721 2.03 -21.85 -12.64
C LEU A 721 1.95 -22.15 -14.14
N SER A 722 2.04 -23.41 -14.56
CA SER A 722 1.93 -23.76 -15.97
C SER A 722 1.33 -25.14 -16.19
N ASN A 723 0.54 -25.27 -17.26
CA ASN A 723 0.31 -26.59 -17.85
C ASN A 723 1.65 -27.18 -18.35
N GLN A 724 1.73 -28.50 -18.42
CA GLN A 724 2.89 -29.18 -19.00
C GLN A 724 2.72 -29.26 -20.52
N LEU A 725 3.81 -29.50 -21.26
CA LEU A 725 3.76 -29.62 -22.73
C LEU A 725 2.87 -30.79 -23.19
N ASP A 726 2.72 -31.82 -22.35
CA ASP A 726 1.99 -33.06 -22.59
C ASP A 726 0.76 -33.28 -21.68
N ASP A 727 0.61 -32.53 -20.58
CA ASP A 727 -0.60 -32.52 -19.73
C ASP A 727 -1.22 -31.11 -19.69
N HIS A 728 -2.17 -30.90 -20.59
CA HIS A 728 -2.96 -29.69 -20.68
C HIS A 728 -4.34 -29.85 -20.03
N ARG A 729 -4.59 -29.09 -18.96
CA ARG A 729 -5.89 -29.10 -18.27
C ARG A 729 -6.64 -27.80 -18.54
N ILE A 730 -7.67 -27.88 -19.38
CA ILE A 730 -8.50 -26.74 -19.75
C ILE A 730 -9.12 -26.12 -18.49
N GLY A 731 -9.03 -24.79 -18.36
CA GLY A 731 -9.55 -24.06 -17.21
C GLY A 731 -8.61 -23.99 -16.01
N ALA A 732 -7.49 -24.73 -16.01
CA ALA A 732 -6.47 -24.60 -14.99
C ALA A 732 -5.52 -23.45 -15.35
N ALA A 733 -5.08 -22.69 -14.36
CA ALA A 733 -3.93 -21.79 -14.52
C ALA A 733 -2.62 -22.58 -14.68
N GLY A 734 -2.60 -23.83 -14.21
CA GLY A 734 -1.50 -24.77 -14.37
C GLY A 734 -1.12 -25.47 -13.07
N ALA A 735 -0.10 -26.31 -13.14
CA ALA A 735 0.59 -26.87 -11.98
C ALA A 735 1.73 -25.95 -11.53
N ARG A 736 2.18 -26.11 -10.28
CA ARG A 736 3.36 -25.42 -9.75
C ARG A 736 4.58 -25.66 -10.65
N VAL A 737 5.22 -24.58 -11.08
CA VAL A 737 6.51 -24.67 -11.78
C VAL A 737 7.59 -25.08 -10.76
N PRO A 738 8.41 -26.12 -11.01
CA PRO A 738 9.52 -26.49 -10.14
C PRO A 738 10.43 -25.30 -9.86
N GLY A 739 10.84 -25.12 -8.61
CA GLY A 739 11.52 -23.91 -8.16
C GLY A 739 10.63 -23.04 -7.27
N TYR A 740 9.35 -22.88 -7.59
CA TYR A 740 8.44 -22.03 -6.82
C TYR A 740 7.71 -22.82 -5.74
N GLU A 741 7.37 -22.17 -4.64
CA GLU A 741 6.49 -22.73 -3.61
C GLU A 741 5.18 -21.97 -3.57
N ILE A 742 4.08 -22.67 -3.32
CA ILE A 742 2.73 -22.11 -3.33
C ILE A 742 2.04 -22.45 -2.01
N ARG A 743 1.38 -21.45 -1.42
CA ARG A 743 0.50 -21.62 -0.28
C ARG A 743 -0.84 -20.94 -0.56
N LEU A 744 -1.92 -21.67 -0.32
CA LEU A 744 -3.26 -21.09 -0.28
C LEU A 744 -3.62 -20.82 1.19
N VAL A 745 -4.04 -19.60 1.50
CA VAL A 745 -4.35 -19.17 2.87
C VAL A 745 -5.77 -18.65 3.03
N THR A 746 -6.34 -18.83 4.22
CA THR A 746 -7.60 -18.25 4.68
C THR A 746 -7.45 -16.72 4.89
N PRO A 747 -8.56 -15.98 5.08
CA PRO A 747 -8.50 -14.55 5.41
C PRO A 747 -7.69 -14.21 6.66
N ASP A 748 -7.60 -15.14 7.61
CA ASP A 748 -6.83 -14.98 8.85
C ASP A 748 -5.34 -15.31 8.69
N GLY A 749 -4.93 -15.78 7.49
CA GLY A 749 -3.53 -16.07 7.14
C GLY A 749 -3.09 -17.52 7.34
N GLU A 750 -3.99 -18.40 7.80
CA GLU A 750 -3.71 -19.82 8.01
C GLU A 750 -3.78 -20.62 6.70
N PRO A 751 -2.98 -21.67 6.50
CA PRO A 751 -3.10 -22.56 5.34
C PRO A 751 -4.50 -23.18 5.22
N VAL A 752 -5.00 -23.34 3.99
CA VAL A 752 -6.27 -24.06 3.72
C VAL A 752 -6.04 -25.56 3.57
N GLU A 753 -7.07 -26.37 3.79
CA GLU A 753 -7.00 -27.81 3.52
C GLU A 753 -6.99 -28.11 2.01
N PRO A 754 -6.44 -29.25 1.56
CA PRO A 754 -6.46 -29.63 0.15
C PRO A 754 -7.89 -29.61 -0.44
N GLY A 755 -8.04 -29.00 -1.62
CA GLY A 755 -9.36 -28.84 -2.27
C GLY A 755 -10.19 -27.66 -1.79
N GLU A 756 -9.76 -26.92 -0.76
CA GLU A 756 -10.40 -25.68 -0.32
C GLU A 756 -9.88 -24.46 -1.09
N GLU A 757 -10.68 -23.39 -1.10
CA GLU A 757 -10.32 -22.12 -1.72
C GLU A 757 -9.48 -21.25 -0.79
N GLY A 758 -8.43 -20.62 -1.32
CA GLY A 758 -7.59 -19.71 -0.54
C GLY A 758 -6.94 -18.62 -1.40
N ALA A 759 -6.44 -17.58 -0.73
CA ALA A 759 -5.61 -16.55 -1.34
C ALA A 759 -4.19 -17.10 -1.57
N MET A 760 -3.62 -16.86 -2.74
CA MET A 760 -2.34 -17.46 -3.13
C MET A 760 -1.15 -16.59 -2.72
N LEU A 761 -0.26 -17.21 -1.95
CA LEU A 761 1.10 -16.75 -1.66
C LEU A 761 2.09 -17.58 -2.47
N ILE A 762 3.13 -16.92 -2.99
CA ILE A 762 4.18 -17.55 -3.80
C ILE A 762 5.54 -17.18 -3.26
N ARG A 763 6.44 -18.15 -3.21
CA ARG A 763 7.86 -17.92 -2.86
C ARG A 763 8.76 -18.49 -3.94
N GLY A 764 9.81 -17.75 -4.28
CA GLY A 764 10.87 -18.13 -5.21
C GLY A 764 11.82 -16.96 -5.42
N HIS A 765 13.08 -17.24 -5.78
CA HIS A 765 14.13 -16.22 -5.85
C HIS A 765 13.86 -15.09 -6.87
N SER A 766 13.11 -15.34 -7.94
CA SER A 766 12.72 -14.25 -8.85
C SER A 766 11.65 -13.30 -8.30
N SER A 767 11.34 -13.39 -7.00
CA SER A 767 10.44 -12.47 -6.32
C SER A 767 11.10 -11.11 -6.14
N ALA A 768 10.48 -10.10 -6.71
CA ALA A 768 10.89 -8.71 -6.56
C ALA A 768 10.93 -8.34 -5.07
N PRO A 769 12.05 -7.77 -4.58
CA PRO A 769 12.21 -7.43 -3.17
C PRO A 769 11.33 -6.25 -2.75
N CYS A 770 11.03 -5.33 -3.67
CA CYS A 770 10.21 -4.16 -3.37
C CYS A 770 9.56 -3.53 -4.60
N TYR A 771 8.59 -2.67 -4.31
CA TYR A 771 8.23 -1.59 -5.21
C TYR A 771 9.05 -0.34 -4.88
N TRP A 772 9.75 0.20 -5.87
CA TRP A 772 10.57 1.40 -5.75
C TRP A 772 9.77 2.57 -5.18
N ASN A 773 10.31 3.24 -4.15
CA ASN A 773 9.68 4.36 -3.45
C ASN A 773 8.25 4.10 -2.92
N ARG A 774 7.84 2.84 -2.75
CA ARG A 774 6.47 2.44 -2.38
C ARG A 774 6.47 1.40 -1.26
N ALA A 775 6.99 1.78 -0.09
CA ALA A 775 7.04 0.92 1.10
C ALA A 775 5.64 0.46 1.55
N ASP A 776 4.63 1.34 1.40
CA ASP A 776 3.21 1.02 1.63
C ASP A 776 2.79 -0.23 0.85
N LYS A 777 3.02 -0.23 -0.46
CA LYS A 777 2.64 -1.33 -1.34
C LYS A 777 3.57 -2.53 -1.25
N THR A 778 4.83 -2.28 -0.92
CA THR A 778 5.81 -3.35 -0.70
C THR A 778 5.36 -4.21 0.47
N SER A 779 5.04 -3.63 1.62
CA SER A 779 4.60 -4.39 2.79
C SER A 779 3.26 -5.13 2.59
N GLU A 780 2.37 -4.61 1.74
CA GLU A 780 1.10 -5.28 1.40
C GLU A 780 1.33 -6.55 0.55
N THR A 781 2.31 -6.51 -0.36
CA THR A 781 2.52 -7.52 -1.42
C THR A 781 3.67 -8.47 -1.09
N MET A 782 4.84 -7.95 -0.74
CA MET A 782 6.04 -8.71 -0.34
C MET A 782 6.02 -8.91 1.18
N ARG A 783 5.36 -9.98 1.63
CA ARG A 783 5.15 -10.30 3.06
C ARG A 783 6.26 -11.22 3.56
N GLY A 784 7.41 -10.62 3.86
CA GLY A 784 8.63 -11.39 4.13
C GLY A 784 9.11 -12.08 2.86
N ASP A 785 9.41 -13.38 2.93
CA ASP A 785 9.85 -14.20 1.80
C ASP A 785 8.70 -14.69 0.89
N TRP A 786 7.44 -14.34 1.21
CA TRP A 786 6.26 -14.67 0.42
C TRP A 786 5.68 -13.46 -0.31
N MET A 787 5.36 -13.62 -1.58
CA MET A 787 4.63 -12.65 -2.40
C MET A 787 3.14 -13.00 -2.42
N ALA A 788 2.30 -12.06 -1.97
CA ALA A 788 0.85 -12.16 -2.04
C ALA A 788 0.35 -11.72 -3.43
N THR A 789 -0.15 -12.67 -4.21
CA THR A 789 -0.63 -12.42 -5.59
C THR A 789 -1.87 -11.50 -5.65
N GLY A 790 -2.66 -11.50 -4.57
CA GLY A 790 -4.01 -10.93 -4.55
C GLY A 790 -5.06 -11.82 -5.22
N ASP A 791 -4.67 -12.99 -5.71
CA ASP A 791 -5.52 -13.91 -6.47
C ASP A 791 -5.96 -15.11 -5.61
N ARG A 792 -7.16 -15.62 -5.87
CA ARG A 792 -7.77 -16.77 -5.17
C ARG A 792 -7.80 -17.98 -6.08
N PHE A 793 -7.50 -19.13 -5.49
CA PHE A 793 -7.45 -20.41 -6.19
C PHE A 793 -8.05 -21.51 -5.36
N VAL A 794 -8.42 -22.58 -6.05
CA VAL A 794 -8.58 -23.92 -5.47
C VAL A 794 -7.58 -24.85 -6.16
N GLU A 795 -6.94 -25.71 -5.37
CA GLU A 795 -6.04 -26.74 -5.86
C GLU A 795 -6.81 -28.05 -6.07
N ARG A 796 -6.59 -28.71 -7.21
CA ARG A 796 -7.14 -30.03 -7.56
C ARG A 796 -6.10 -30.82 -8.34
N ASP A 797 -5.72 -31.98 -7.82
CA ASP A 797 -4.82 -32.93 -8.48
C ASP A 797 -3.49 -32.32 -8.97
N GLY A 798 -2.90 -31.43 -8.16
CA GLY A 798 -1.67 -30.70 -8.42
C GLY A 798 -1.82 -29.44 -9.29
N TYR A 799 -3.05 -29.10 -9.70
CA TYR A 799 -3.35 -27.97 -10.58
C TYR A 799 -4.19 -26.92 -9.89
N TYR A 800 -3.94 -25.66 -10.22
CA TYR A 800 -4.59 -24.52 -9.60
C TYR A 800 -5.62 -23.91 -10.54
N TYR A 801 -6.84 -23.76 -10.03
CA TYR A 801 -7.97 -23.19 -10.76
C TYR A 801 -8.30 -21.83 -10.18
N PHE A 802 -8.22 -20.80 -11.03
CA PHE A 802 -8.44 -19.42 -10.63
C PHE A 802 -9.92 -19.18 -10.31
N LEU A 803 -10.17 -18.54 -9.17
CA LEU A 803 -11.53 -18.27 -8.66
C LEU A 803 -11.89 -16.79 -8.65
N GLY A 804 -10.91 -15.90 -8.67
CA GLY A 804 -11.16 -14.47 -8.50
C GLY A 804 -9.98 -13.71 -7.93
N ARG A 805 -10.06 -12.38 -7.95
CA ARG A 805 -9.19 -11.55 -7.11
C ARG A 805 -9.79 -11.33 -5.73
N THR A 806 -8.93 -11.12 -4.75
CA THR A 806 -9.28 -10.89 -3.35
C THR A 806 -9.79 -9.46 -3.13
N ASP A 807 -9.40 -8.51 -3.98
CA ASP A 807 -9.76 -7.09 -3.92
C ASP A 807 -11.01 -6.71 -4.74
N ASP A 808 -11.48 -7.57 -5.66
CA ASP A 808 -12.62 -7.29 -6.56
C ASP A 808 -14.00 -7.57 -5.93
N LEU A 809 -14.09 -7.71 -4.61
CA LEU A 809 -15.30 -8.05 -3.89
C LEU A 809 -16.36 -6.95 -3.94
N ILE A 810 -17.52 -7.24 -4.55
CA ILE A 810 -18.69 -6.33 -4.52
C ILE A 810 -19.67 -6.82 -3.48
N LYS A 811 -20.01 -5.98 -2.49
CA LYS A 811 -21.05 -6.30 -1.51
C LYS A 811 -22.42 -5.91 -2.04
N VAL A 812 -23.23 -6.89 -2.42
CA VAL A 812 -24.60 -6.69 -2.92
C VAL A 812 -25.59 -7.20 -1.86
N SER A 813 -26.43 -6.31 -1.35
CA SER A 813 -27.45 -6.66 -0.32
C SER A 813 -26.87 -7.39 0.90
N GLY A 814 -25.66 -7.01 1.33
CA GLY A 814 -24.98 -7.62 2.48
C GLY A 814 -24.18 -8.88 2.16
N GLN A 815 -24.32 -9.43 0.95
CA GLN A 815 -23.62 -10.63 0.49
C GLN A 815 -22.49 -10.26 -0.46
N TRP A 816 -21.37 -10.96 -0.33
CA TRP A 816 -20.21 -10.75 -1.17
C TRP A 816 -20.41 -11.44 -2.51
N VAL A 817 -20.19 -10.70 -3.60
CA VAL A 817 -20.26 -11.20 -4.97
C VAL A 817 -18.96 -10.88 -5.68
N TRP A 818 -18.42 -11.90 -6.33
CA TRP A 818 -17.24 -11.77 -7.16
C TRP A 818 -17.71 -11.46 -8.59
N PRO A 819 -17.32 -10.30 -9.16
CA PRO A 819 -17.71 -9.91 -10.50
C PRO A 819 -17.44 -10.99 -11.53
N MET A 820 -16.26 -11.61 -11.43
CA MET A 820 -15.76 -12.55 -12.44
C MET A 820 -16.51 -13.88 -12.47
N GLU A 821 -17.09 -14.31 -11.35
CA GLU A 821 -17.98 -15.49 -11.33
C GLU A 821 -19.22 -15.24 -12.21
N VAL A 822 -19.76 -14.02 -12.13
CA VAL A 822 -20.91 -13.58 -12.92
C VAL A 822 -20.51 -13.34 -14.38
N GLU A 823 -19.30 -12.81 -14.64
CA GLU A 823 -18.74 -12.67 -15.99
C GLU A 823 -18.60 -14.04 -16.66
N ARG A 824 -18.03 -15.03 -15.95
CA ARG A 824 -17.87 -16.40 -16.47
C ARG A 824 -19.21 -17.02 -16.81
N CYS A 825 -20.19 -16.92 -15.90
CA CYS A 825 -21.54 -17.38 -16.16
C CYS A 825 -22.10 -16.72 -17.42
N LEU A 826 -22.10 -15.38 -17.53
CA LEU A 826 -22.63 -14.70 -18.71
C LEU A 826 -21.89 -15.03 -20.01
N ASN A 827 -20.57 -15.21 -19.97
CA ASN A 827 -19.76 -15.55 -21.15
C ASN A 827 -20.05 -16.97 -21.68
N GLU A 828 -20.63 -17.86 -20.87
CA GLU A 828 -21.11 -19.18 -21.29
C GLU A 828 -22.48 -19.11 -22.01
N HIS A 829 -23.17 -17.97 -21.97
CA HIS A 829 -24.45 -17.80 -22.68
C HIS A 829 -24.23 -17.68 -24.20
N PRO A 830 -25.02 -18.38 -25.05
CA PRO A 830 -24.82 -18.40 -26.51
C PRO A 830 -24.80 -17.02 -27.18
N ASP A 831 -25.61 -16.09 -26.68
CA ASP A 831 -25.73 -14.74 -27.26
C ASP A 831 -24.61 -13.77 -26.82
N VAL A 832 -23.82 -14.11 -25.82
CA VAL A 832 -22.78 -13.23 -25.27
C VAL A 832 -21.44 -13.50 -25.96
N HIS A 833 -20.80 -12.44 -26.46
CA HIS A 833 -19.45 -12.50 -27.03
C HIS A 833 -18.40 -12.29 -25.95
N GLU A 834 -18.57 -11.25 -25.15
CA GLU A 834 -17.74 -10.90 -24.00
C GLU A 834 -18.53 -9.97 -23.06
N CYS A 835 -18.21 -10.00 -21.77
CA CYS A 835 -18.81 -9.09 -20.80
C CYS A 835 -17.85 -8.73 -19.65
N ALA A 836 -18.21 -7.68 -18.92
CA ALA A 836 -17.55 -7.26 -17.69
C ALA A 836 -18.60 -6.89 -16.63
N ILE A 837 -18.35 -7.27 -15.38
CA ILE A 837 -19.21 -6.95 -14.23
C ILE A 837 -18.53 -5.88 -13.39
N LEU A 838 -19.31 -4.86 -13.05
CA LEU A 838 -18.88 -3.70 -12.29
C LEU A 838 -19.79 -3.49 -11.08
N ALA A 839 -19.22 -2.91 -10.02
CA ALA A 839 -19.99 -2.40 -8.91
C ALA A 839 -20.75 -1.14 -9.36
N HIS A 840 -22.01 -1.03 -8.96
CA HIS A 840 -22.83 0.13 -9.24
C HIS A 840 -23.62 0.54 -8.01
N GLU A 841 -23.50 1.80 -7.60
CA GLU A 841 -24.27 2.38 -6.51
C GLU A 841 -25.57 2.96 -7.06
N LEU A 842 -26.71 2.50 -6.55
CA LEU A 842 -28.05 3.03 -6.87
C LEU A 842 -28.27 4.39 -6.18
N GLU A 843 -29.27 5.15 -6.61
CA GLU A 843 -29.60 6.48 -6.04
C GLU A 843 -29.83 6.46 -4.52
N ASP A 844 -30.33 5.34 -3.98
CA ASP A 844 -30.53 5.13 -2.55
C ASP A 844 -29.30 4.60 -1.80
N ARG A 845 -28.13 4.69 -2.44
CA ARG A 845 -26.80 4.23 -1.96
C ARG A 845 -26.65 2.72 -1.78
N ARG A 846 -27.60 1.91 -2.25
CA ARG A 846 -27.42 0.45 -2.26
C ARG A 846 -26.50 0.05 -3.41
N MET A 847 -25.61 -0.90 -3.14
CA MET A 847 -24.74 -1.48 -4.16
C MET A 847 -25.44 -2.61 -4.92
N THR A 848 -25.24 -2.65 -6.23
CA THR A 848 -25.66 -3.69 -7.16
C THR A 848 -24.57 -4.00 -8.19
N LEU A 849 -24.78 -5.02 -9.02
CA LEU A 849 -23.93 -5.33 -10.17
C LEU A 849 -24.51 -4.70 -11.46
N ARG A 850 -23.60 -4.15 -12.26
CA ARG A 850 -23.81 -3.71 -13.65
C ARG A 850 -22.99 -4.59 -14.58
N ALA A 851 -23.65 -5.30 -15.49
CA ALA A 851 -23.00 -6.01 -16.57
C ALA A 851 -22.90 -5.14 -17.81
N VAL A 852 -21.69 -4.96 -18.33
CA VAL A 852 -21.44 -4.37 -19.65
C VAL A 852 -21.19 -5.51 -20.62
N VAL A 853 -22.05 -5.66 -21.63
CA VAL A 853 -22.15 -6.86 -22.47
C VAL A 853 -21.99 -6.49 -23.95
N LYS A 854 -21.10 -7.20 -24.63
CA LYS A 854 -21.08 -7.29 -26.10
C LYS A 854 -21.79 -8.58 -26.50
N LEU A 855 -22.82 -8.44 -27.34
CA LEU A 855 -23.52 -9.59 -27.90
C LEU A 855 -22.78 -10.13 -29.13
N ARG A 856 -23.02 -11.41 -29.47
CA ARG A 856 -22.56 -12.00 -30.73
C ARG A 856 -23.37 -11.48 -31.92
N ASP A 857 -22.76 -11.53 -33.10
CA ASP A 857 -23.42 -11.14 -34.35
C ASP A 857 -24.72 -11.93 -34.56
N GLY A 858 -25.83 -11.22 -34.77
CA GLY A 858 -27.17 -11.79 -34.95
C GLY A 858 -28.05 -11.80 -33.69
N ALA A 859 -27.49 -11.58 -32.49
CA ALA A 859 -28.27 -11.37 -31.28
C ALA A 859 -28.74 -9.90 -31.17
N VAL A 860 -29.98 -9.69 -30.72
CA VAL A 860 -30.61 -8.35 -30.66
C VAL A 860 -30.68 -7.90 -29.20
N HIS A 861 -30.12 -6.72 -28.91
CA HIS A 861 -30.23 -6.11 -27.59
C HIS A 861 -31.66 -5.62 -27.30
N GLY A 862 -32.06 -5.61 -26.04
CA GLY A 862 -33.37 -5.11 -25.59
C GLY A 862 -33.86 -5.80 -24.33
N ASP A 863 -35.07 -5.44 -23.88
CA ASP A 863 -35.63 -5.93 -22.61
C ASP A 863 -35.78 -7.45 -22.55
N VAL A 864 -36.15 -8.05 -23.67
CA VAL A 864 -36.26 -9.52 -23.81
C VAL A 864 -34.90 -10.17 -23.58
N GLN A 865 -33.84 -9.67 -24.24
CA GLN A 865 -32.49 -10.18 -24.07
C GLN A 865 -31.97 -9.97 -22.64
N THR A 866 -32.24 -8.79 -22.07
CA THR A 866 -31.86 -8.46 -20.69
C THR A 866 -32.50 -9.42 -19.70
N ARG A 867 -33.77 -9.79 -19.92
CA ARG A 867 -34.46 -10.78 -19.09
C ARG A 867 -33.85 -12.17 -19.25
N ILE A 868 -33.57 -12.61 -20.48
CA ILE A 868 -32.91 -13.89 -20.77
C ILE A 868 -31.58 -14.00 -20.03
N LEU A 869 -30.71 -13.00 -20.14
CA LEU A 869 -29.39 -12.99 -19.48
C LEU A 869 -29.52 -13.01 -17.95
N ARG A 870 -30.44 -12.23 -17.37
CA ARG A 870 -30.68 -12.23 -15.92
C ARG A 870 -31.19 -13.58 -15.44
N ASP A 871 -32.11 -14.20 -16.17
CA ASP A 871 -32.70 -15.48 -15.77
C ASP A 871 -31.69 -16.63 -15.92
N TYR A 872 -30.80 -16.57 -16.91
CA TYR A 872 -29.67 -17.49 -17.05
C TYR A 872 -28.68 -17.43 -15.88
N VAL A 873 -28.36 -16.22 -15.40
CA VAL A 873 -27.51 -16.09 -14.20
C VAL A 873 -28.22 -16.64 -12.97
N LYS A 874 -29.53 -16.41 -12.80
CA LYS A 874 -30.29 -16.94 -11.67
C LYS A 874 -30.44 -18.47 -11.68
N SER A 875 -30.43 -19.10 -12.86
CA SER A 875 -30.48 -20.56 -12.95
C SER A 875 -29.13 -21.23 -12.66
N THR A 876 -28.04 -20.49 -12.82
CA THR A 876 -26.66 -21.03 -12.75
C THR A 876 -25.95 -20.64 -11.45
N LEU A 877 -26.22 -19.43 -10.94
CA LEU A 877 -25.62 -18.85 -9.73
C LEU A 877 -26.68 -18.51 -8.69
N MET A 878 -26.25 -18.19 -7.47
CA MET A 878 -27.15 -17.80 -6.39
C MET A 878 -27.97 -16.54 -6.74
N PRO A 879 -29.25 -16.42 -6.31
CA PRO A 879 -30.14 -15.33 -6.73
C PRO A 879 -29.68 -13.89 -6.43
N HIS A 880 -28.71 -13.69 -5.54
CA HIS A 880 -28.16 -12.35 -5.26
C HIS A 880 -27.05 -11.93 -6.24
N LYS A 881 -26.57 -12.85 -7.09
CA LYS A 881 -25.45 -12.64 -8.01
C LYS A 881 -25.87 -12.17 -9.41
N TYR A 882 -27.16 -12.13 -9.74
CA TYR A 882 -27.57 -11.64 -11.07
C TYR A 882 -27.39 -10.12 -11.18
N PRO A 883 -26.92 -9.62 -12.33
CA PRO A 883 -26.76 -8.19 -12.56
C PRO A 883 -28.11 -7.49 -12.70
N ARG A 884 -28.34 -6.48 -11.85
CA ARG A 884 -29.56 -5.65 -11.94
C ARG A 884 -29.52 -4.72 -13.13
N ILE A 885 -28.35 -4.36 -13.64
CA ILE A 885 -28.21 -3.50 -14.82
C ILE A 885 -27.48 -4.30 -15.89
N ILE A 886 -28.04 -4.36 -17.10
CA ILE A 886 -27.35 -4.86 -18.30
C ILE A 886 -27.20 -3.68 -19.25
N GLN A 887 -25.96 -3.33 -19.58
CA GLN A 887 -25.61 -2.28 -20.51
C GLN A 887 -24.96 -2.91 -21.75
N TYR A 888 -25.55 -2.71 -22.92
CA TYR A 888 -25.00 -3.24 -24.16
C TYR A 888 -24.01 -2.26 -24.79
N VAL A 889 -22.88 -2.77 -25.28
CA VAL A 889 -21.85 -2.00 -25.99
C VAL A 889 -21.47 -2.69 -27.28
N ALA A 890 -21.01 -1.92 -28.27
CA ALA A 890 -20.47 -2.48 -29.50
C ALA A 890 -19.18 -3.25 -29.24
N GLU A 891 -18.28 -2.71 -28.40
CA GLU A 891 -17.02 -3.32 -27.99
C GLU A 891 -16.66 -2.98 -26.54
N LEU A 892 -15.98 -3.89 -25.83
CA LEU A 892 -15.36 -3.55 -24.54
C LEU A 892 -13.99 -2.90 -24.77
N PRO A 893 -13.69 -1.75 -24.13
CA PRO A 893 -12.39 -1.10 -24.22
C PRO A 893 -11.30 -2.03 -23.70
N LYS A 894 -10.13 -2.01 -24.33
CA LYS A 894 -8.99 -2.86 -23.99
C LYS A 894 -7.77 -2.02 -23.61
N THR A 895 -6.97 -2.53 -22.68
CA THR A 895 -5.65 -1.99 -22.31
C THR A 895 -4.61 -2.28 -23.39
N GLY A 896 -3.41 -1.69 -23.30
CA GLY A 896 -2.31 -1.98 -24.22
C GLY A 896 -1.84 -3.44 -24.25
N THR A 897 -2.25 -4.27 -23.28
CA THR A 897 -2.01 -5.73 -23.26
C THR A 897 -3.14 -6.55 -23.87
N GLY A 898 -4.21 -5.91 -24.34
CA GLY A 898 -5.41 -6.57 -24.86
C GLY A 898 -6.44 -6.99 -23.80
N LYS A 899 -6.19 -6.78 -22.50
CA LYS A 899 -7.14 -7.03 -21.41
C LYS A 899 -8.27 -6.01 -21.38
N ILE A 900 -9.46 -6.35 -20.86
CA ILE A 900 -10.56 -5.37 -20.66
C ILE A 900 -10.09 -4.22 -19.76
N ASP A 901 -10.23 -2.99 -20.26
CA ASP A 901 -9.96 -1.77 -19.50
C ASP A 901 -11.16 -1.40 -18.63
N ARG A 902 -11.18 -1.95 -17.41
CA ARG A 902 -12.23 -1.70 -16.42
C ARG A 902 -12.31 -0.22 -16.00
N GLN A 903 -11.21 0.54 -16.04
CA GLN A 903 -11.26 1.97 -15.70
C GLN A 903 -11.99 2.78 -16.77
N SER A 904 -11.77 2.47 -18.04
CA SER A 904 -12.54 3.08 -19.13
C SER A 904 -14.02 2.71 -19.06
N LEU A 905 -14.35 1.47 -18.68
CA LEU A 905 -15.75 1.06 -18.46
C LEU A 905 -16.45 1.82 -17.32
N LEU A 906 -15.74 2.15 -16.24
CA LEU A 906 -16.30 2.93 -15.13
C LEU A 906 -16.74 4.35 -15.58
N LYS A 907 -16.15 4.88 -16.64
CA LYS A 907 -16.48 6.19 -17.22
C LYS A 907 -17.66 6.15 -18.19
N LEU A 908 -18.12 4.96 -18.60
CA LEU A 908 -19.27 4.85 -19.49
C LEU A 908 -20.54 5.35 -18.80
N PRO A 909 -21.35 6.20 -19.47
CA PRO A 909 -22.62 6.65 -18.93
C PRO A 909 -23.51 5.44 -18.69
N VAL A 910 -24.18 5.41 -17.54
CA VAL A 910 -25.08 4.33 -17.16
C VAL A 910 -26.39 4.55 -17.91
N PRO A 911 -26.97 3.53 -18.57
CA PRO A 911 -28.30 3.66 -19.15
C PRO A 911 -29.29 4.06 -18.04
N VAL A 912 -29.97 5.18 -18.24
CA VAL A 912 -31.07 5.63 -17.39
C VAL A 912 -32.31 4.90 -17.90
N ASP A 913 -32.95 4.12 -17.03
CA ASP A 913 -34.27 3.52 -17.33
C ASP A 913 -35.34 4.61 -17.48
#